data_AF-A0A397NC72-F1
#
_entry.id   AF-A0A397NC72-F1
#
_cell.length_a   1.000
_cell.length_b   1.000
_cell.length_c   1.000
_cell.angle_alpha   90.00
_cell.angle_beta   90.00
_cell.angle_gamma   90.00
#
_symmetry.space_group_name_H-M   'P 1'
#
loop_
_entity.id
_entity.type
_entity.pdbx_description
1 polymer ?
#
loop_
_entity_poly.entity_id
_entity_poly.type
_entity_poly.pdbx_seq_one_letter_code
_entity_poly.pdbx_strand_id
1 'polypeptide(L)'
;MTAVNIKLSNAALINAKAVAADQITLRDQIEALLEANGVLAERYSYFDDARESSNKFTLLFDDGSSRTYNGVISPTLNLSNYKTGTALAHTVVLKVPAGITETVKGQLSYSYKENPFDGLLIEYTGGTITDYKLDLYGKLADEDYGRVSAGFSGQLAYSATGQISGTISKFLTTASKIQKQELIEGDFSVNGDLNGVQVSGVTRYYQSLYHDKSIVEVRGALSVDTGDVFSVSALNRSEYWDGDDVFTVELANNVTESLLINTGAGNDHLTLKGGRGHLRVDAGSGNDTIRLLDKDPVIRGGDGIDTVETAFSYSIAEIGDIENLTLYGKKKADATGNALNNVLTGNDAANILDGREGADRMIGGLGNDIYIVDDLGDQTIELAKQGVDTVRAWLSWTLAENLENLELMGQGHLNGTGNGAANKITGNSGNNILDGAGGVDILAGGGGNDTYILDLVVKGSGSKRSLVLEDKIIESANNGIDTLQLRGQFNLDTATTVKLANHLENLDASGTGSTLLNLTGNNADNLLIGNDADNILVGGNGADQLFGGGGRDTFRFLSLKELGLGDRQDVILDFTRGEDVLDFKAKAFKGYSFIGQQDFTALKQLRYETDGDDLILFGNSAGDTRADFSLKLVGINALGIEDLLLG
;
A
#
# COMPACT_ATOMS: atom_id res chain seq x y z
N MET A 1 -71.51 64.06 36.89
CA MET A 1 -72.40 63.11 37.59
C MET A 1 -73.22 62.38 36.54
N THR A 2 -73.28 61.06 36.70
CA THR A 2 -74.34 60.11 36.28
C THR A 2 -74.66 59.88 34.80
N ALA A 3 -74.41 58.63 34.42
CA ALA A 3 -74.98 57.93 33.28
C ALA A 3 -76.51 57.79 33.35
N VAL A 4 -77.17 57.64 32.20
CA VAL A 4 -78.40 56.82 32.04
C VAL A 4 -78.41 56.14 30.67
N ASN A 5 -78.83 54.88 30.70
CA ASN A 5 -78.91 53.86 29.65
C ASN A 5 -80.20 53.91 28.79
N ILE A 6 -80.05 53.53 27.50
CA ILE A 6 -80.84 52.55 26.69
C ILE A 6 -82.39 52.71 26.59
N LYS A 7 -82.96 52.84 25.36
CA LYS A 7 -83.55 51.74 24.54
C LYS A 7 -84.37 52.22 23.30
N LEU A 8 -83.94 51.73 22.13
CA LEU A 8 -84.61 51.33 20.87
C LEU A 8 -86.01 51.83 20.47
N SER A 9 -86.16 52.16 19.18
CA SER A 9 -87.30 51.72 18.38
C SER A 9 -86.93 51.44 16.90
N ASN A 10 -87.21 50.22 16.46
CA ASN A 10 -87.24 49.79 15.07
C ASN A 10 -88.54 50.25 14.39
N ALA A 11 -88.47 50.76 13.17
CA ALA A 11 -89.50 50.68 12.12
C ALA A 11 -88.85 51.12 10.78
N ALA A 12 -88.43 50.18 9.91
CA ALA A 12 -89.23 49.52 8.88
C ALA A 12 -89.55 50.42 7.65
N LEU A 13 -88.86 50.17 6.52
CA LEU A 13 -89.38 49.99 5.14
C LEU A 13 -88.17 49.98 4.17
N ILE A 14 -87.71 48.81 3.72
CA ILE A 14 -88.06 48.20 2.42
C ILE A 14 -87.94 49.20 1.25
N ASN A 15 -86.87 49.04 0.46
CA ASN A 15 -86.99 48.99 -0.99
C ASN A 15 -85.89 48.11 -1.58
N ALA A 16 -86.15 46.80 -1.55
CA ALA A 16 -85.51 45.85 -2.43
C ALA A 16 -86.00 46.13 -3.86
N LYS A 17 -85.11 46.61 -4.74
CA LYS A 17 -85.32 46.47 -6.18
C LYS A 17 -84.73 45.14 -6.59
N ALA A 18 -85.64 44.24 -6.97
CA ALA A 18 -85.36 42.97 -7.60
C ALA A 18 -84.41 43.14 -8.78
N VAL A 19 -83.24 42.51 -8.69
CA VAL A 19 -82.55 41.98 -9.87
C VAL A 19 -82.84 40.49 -9.87
N ALA A 20 -83.33 40.02 -11.01
CA ALA A 20 -83.79 38.67 -11.22
C ALA A 20 -82.70 37.64 -10.85
N ALA A 21 -83.19 36.52 -10.31
CA ALA A 21 -82.44 35.33 -10.01
C ALA A 21 -81.76 34.79 -11.27
N ASP A 22 -80.45 35.00 -11.35
CA ASP A 22 -79.42 34.00 -11.60
C ASP A 22 -78.08 34.74 -11.42
N GLN A 23 -77.25 34.26 -10.48
CA GLN A 23 -75.93 34.81 -10.10
C GLN A 23 -75.92 36.00 -9.12
N ILE A 24 -76.46 35.81 -7.91
CA ILE A 24 -75.99 36.55 -6.73
C ILE A 24 -74.89 35.71 -6.10
N THR A 25 -73.64 36.13 -6.27
CA THR A 25 -72.46 35.43 -5.75
C THR A 25 -72.42 35.48 -4.21
N LEU A 26 -71.86 34.45 -3.57
CA LEU A 26 -71.59 34.38 -2.12
C LEU A 26 -70.93 35.66 -1.57
N ARG A 27 -70.20 36.36 -2.44
CA ARG A 27 -69.70 37.73 -2.31
C ARG A 27 -70.70 38.73 -1.73
N ASP A 28 -71.89 38.85 -2.31
CA ASP A 28 -72.84 39.92 -1.98
C ASP A 28 -73.50 39.69 -0.61
N GLN A 29 -73.59 38.43 -0.17
CA GLN A 29 -74.09 38.06 1.16
C GLN A 29 -73.06 38.34 2.26
N ILE A 30 -71.77 38.17 1.95
CA ILE A 30 -70.67 38.40 2.89
C ILE A 30 -70.39 39.90 3.04
N GLU A 31 -70.41 40.66 1.93
CA GLU A 31 -70.25 42.13 1.95
C GLU A 31 -71.38 42.79 2.79
N ALA A 32 -72.64 42.35 2.63
CA ALA A 32 -73.75 42.86 3.43
C ALA A 32 -73.68 42.49 4.94
N LEU A 33 -73.07 41.34 5.27
CA LEU A 33 -72.85 40.90 6.66
C LEU A 33 -71.70 41.65 7.34
N LEU A 34 -70.69 42.06 6.58
CA LEU A 34 -69.53 42.82 7.08
C LEU A 34 -69.87 44.29 7.34
N GLU A 35 -70.67 44.91 6.45
CA GLU A 35 -71.18 46.28 6.66
C GLU A 35 -72.13 46.37 7.87
N ALA A 36 -72.94 45.34 8.13
CA ALA A 36 -73.85 45.30 9.27
C ALA A 36 -73.13 45.18 10.64
N ASN A 37 -71.86 44.75 10.65
CA ASN A 37 -71.09 44.48 11.87
C ASN A 37 -69.92 45.45 12.11
N GLY A 38 -69.84 46.55 11.34
CA GLY A 38 -68.89 47.64 11.60
C GLY A 38 -67.42 47.31 11.38
N VAL A 39 -67.12 46.30 10.56
CA VAL A 39 -65.74 45.93 10.21
C VAL A 39 -65.29 46.81 9.03
N LEU A 40 -64.36 47.73 9.29
CA LEU A 40 -63.73 48.54 8.23
C LEU A 40 -63.00 47.64 7.24
N ALA A 41 -63.37 47.75 5.98
CA ALA A 41 -62.87 46.96 4.86
C ALA A 41 -61.38 47.24 4.58
N GLU A 42 -60.52 46.30 4.93
CA GLU A 42 -59.20 46.16 4.31
C GLU A 42 -59.14 44.83 3.55
N ARG A 43 -58.64 44.91 2.31
CA ARG A 43 -58.97 44.03 1.18
C ARG A 43 -58.32 42.64 1.28
N TYR A 44 -59.13 41.58 1.14
CA TYR A 44 -58.67 40.21 0.92
C TYR A 44 -58.63 39.86 -0.58
N SER A 45 -57.68 38.98 -0.97
CA SER A 45 -57.59 38.35 -2.29
C SER A 45 -58.19 36.94 -2.20
N TYR A 46 -59.12 36.54 -3.08
CA TYR A 46 -59.69 35.19 -3.13
C TYR A 46 -59.44 34.50 -4.49
N PHE A 47 -59.18 33.20 -4.41
CA PHE A 47 -58.90 32.27 -5.50
C PHE A 47 -60.19 31.76 -6.17
N ASP A 48 -60.10 31.56 -7.48
CA ASP A 48 -61.10 30.92 -8.33
C ASP A 48 -60.81 29.41 -8.44
N ASP A 49 -61.87 28.66 -8.78
CA ASP A 49 -61.95 27.23 -9.13
C ASP A 49 -62.11 26.19 -8.01
N ALA A 50 -63.35 25.73 -7.81
CA ALA A 50 -63.69 24.49 -7.10
C ALA A 50 -64.64 23.64 -7.96
N ARG A 51 -64.20 22.42 -8.32
CA ARG A 51 -65.09 21.33 -8.77
C ARG A 51 -65.56 20.51 -7.57
N GLU A 52 -66.84 20.14 -7.63
CA GLU A 52 -67.65 19.58 -6.56
C GLU A 52 -67.22 18.17 -6.10
N SER A 53 -67.14 17.97 -4.77
CA SER A 53 -67.72 16.83 -4.04
C SER A 53 -67.62 17.06 -2.53
N SER A 54 -68.54 16.44 -1.78
CA SER A 54 -69.10 16.90 -0.50
C SER A 54 -68.33 16.48 0.76
N ASN A 55 -67.68 17.42 1.46
CA ASN A 55 -67.19 17.26 2.84
C ASN A 55 -67.68 18.42 3.74
N LYS A 56 -68.03 18.12 5.01
CA LYS A 56 -68.46 19.11 6.03
C LYS A 56 -67.33 19.38 7.03
N PHE A 57 -67.06 20.63 7.37
CA PHE A 57 -66.16 20.96 8.49
C PHE A 57 -66.75 22.02 9.41
N THR A 58 -66.42 21.98 10.70
CA THR A 58 -66.93 22.89 11.73
C THR A 58 -65.79 23.73 12.31
N LEU A 59 -65.90 25.05 12.22
CA LEU A 59 -64.98 25.99 12.86
C LEU A 59 -65.47 26.30 14.27
N LEU A 60 -64.55 26.29 15.24
CA LEU A 60 -64.76 26.76 16.61
C LEU A 60 -64.00 28.08 16.78
N PHE A 61 -64.65 29.07 17.35
CA PHE A 61 -64.06 30.39 17.62
C PHE A 61 -63.67 30.51 19.10
N ASP A 62 -62.75 31.43 19.42
CA ASP A 62 -62.23 31.66 20.78
C ASP A 62 -63.31 32.12 21.79
N ASP A 63 -64.49 32.52 21.29
CA ASP A 63 -65.68 32.82 22.10
C ASP A 63 -66.52 31.57 22.45
N GLY A 64 -66.11 30.39 22.00
CA GLY A 64 -66.79 29.11 22.22
C GLY A 64 -67.92 28.79 21.24
N SER A 65 -68.16 29.62 20.22
CA SER A 65 -69.18 29.33 19.20
C SER A 65 -68.64 28.39 18.10
N SER A 66 -69.54 27.64 17.45
CA SER A 66 -69.18 26.80 16.30
C SER A 66 -70.08 27.00 15.08
N ARG A 67 -69.51 26.89 13.87
CA ARG A 67 -70.27 26.89 12.60
C ARG A 67 -69.76 25.83 11.64
N THR A 68 -70.68 25.10 11.03
CA THR A 68 -70.41 24.05 10.05
C THR A 68 -70.57 24.57 8.62
N TYR A 69 -69.56 24.36 7.79
CA TYR A 69 -69.51 24.71 6.37
C TYR A 69 -69.39 23.44 5.51
N ASN A 70 -69.98 23.47 4.31
CA ASN A 70 -69.85 22.42 3.30
C ASN A 70 -68.80 22.88 2.27
N GLY A 71 -67.67 22.17 2.15
CA GLY A 71 -66.60 22.47 1.19
C GLY A 71 -65.28 21.74 1.49
N VAL A 72 -64.47 21.49 0.46
CA VAL A 72 -63.12 20.89 0.57
C VAL A 72 -62.19 21.81 1.36
N ILE A 73 -61.48 21.26 2.35
CA ILE A 73 -60.36 21.93 2.99
C ILE A 73 -59.16 21.84 2.04
N SER A 74 -58.97 22.86 1.21
CA SER A 74 -57.64 23.29 0.78
C SER A 74 -57.35 24.57 1.55
N PRO A 75 -56.74 24.49 2.75
CA PRO A 75 -56.49 25.67 3.53
C PRO A 75 -55.24 26.31 2.97
N THR A 76 -55.35 27.05 1.86
CA THR A 76 -54.32 28.04 1.52
C THR A 76 -54.55 29.22 2.44
N LEU A 77 -54.04 29.13 3.67
CA LEU A 77 -54.03 30.27 4.59
C LEU A 77 -52.94 31.22 4.10
N ASN A 78 -53.33 32.34 3.48
CA ASN A 78 -52.41 33.32 2.90
C ASN A 78 -52.44 34.59 3.75
N LEU A 79 -51.55 34.70 4.74
CA LEU A 79 -51.43 35.87 5.61
C LEU A 79 -50.55 36.93 4.92
N SER A 80 -51.08 37.60 3.90
CA SER A 80 -50.42 38.76 3.30
C SER A 80 -51.14 40.03 3.77
N ASN A 81 -50.38 40.87 4.49
CA ASN A 81 -50.74 42.20 5.02
C ASN A 81 -51.17 42.25 6.50
N TYR A 82 -50.22 42.02 7.40
CA TYR A 82 -50.22 42.68 8.71
C TYR A 82 -49.08 43.71 8.73
N LYS A 83 -49.42 44.99 8.84
CA LYS A 83 -48.50 46.04 9.26
C LYS A 83 -48.89 46.42 10.69
N THR A 84 -48.13 45.99 11.68
CA THR A 84 -48.23 46.56 13.02
C THR A 84 -46.86 46.63 13.66
N GLY A 85 -46.52 47.82 14.15
CA GLY A 85 -45.41 48.01 15.05
C GLY A 85 -45.59 47.21 16.34
N THR A 86 -44.46 47.04 17.03
CA THR A 86 -44.23 46.34 18.30
C THR A 86 -44.32 44.81 18.27
N ALA A 87 -43.20 44.20 18.65
CA ALA A 87 -42.93 42.77 18.67
C ALA A 87 -43.89 42.01 19.61
N LEU A 88 -44.63 41.06 19.05
CA LEU A 88 -45.27 39.98 19.78
C LEU A 88 -44.89 38.67 19.07
N ALA A 89 -44.46 37.67 19.86
CA ALA A 89 -44.17 36.33 19.39
C ALA A 89 -45.43 35.71 18.77
N HIS A 90 -45.36 35.30 17.51
CA HIS A 90 -46.48 34.71 16.78
C HIS A 90 -46.34 33.19 16.75
N THR A 91 -47.12 32.48 17.57
CA THR A 91 -47.28 31.02 17.47
C THR A 91 -48.55 30.71 16.69
N VAL A 92 -48.43 30.07 15.53
CA VAL A 92 -49.60 29.53 14.80
C VAL A 92 -49.89 28.13 15.32
N VAL A 93 -51.12 27.88 15.81
CA VAL A 93 -51.57 26.57 16.32
C VAL A 93 -52.65 26.00 15.41
N LEU A 94 -52.37 24.85 14.78
CA LEU A 94 -53.34 24.05 14.05
C LEU A 94 -53.86 22.94 14.97
N LYS A 95 -55.16 22.93 15.29
CA LYS A 95 -55.84 21.85 16.04
C LYS A 95 -56.74 21.03 15.12
N VAL A 96 -56.45 19.74 14.97
CA VAL A 96 -57.33 18.78 14.28
C VAL A 96 -58.07 17.94 15.34
N PRO A 97 -59.42 17.94 15.37
CA PRO A 97 -60.17 17.18 16.37
C PRO A 97 -60.03 15.66 16.19
N ALA A 98 -60.05 14.91 17.30
CA ALA A 98 -60.03 13.45 17.29
C ALA A 98 -61.27 12.88 16.55
N GLY A 99 -61.03 11.96 15.61
CA GLY A 99 -62.09 11.20 14.90
C GLY A 99 -62.11 11.33 13.37
N ILE A 100 -61.12 11.99 12.75
CA ILE A 100 -61.00 12.09 11.29
C ILE A 100 -60.10 10.95 10.78
N THR A 101 -60.65 10.04 9.96
CA THR A 101 -59.91 8.93 9.32
C THR A 101 -59.54 9.21 7.85
N GLU A 102 -59.76 10.42 7.35
CA GLU A 102 -59.38 10.82 5.98
C GLU A 102 -58.06 11.60 5.93
N THR A 103 -57.34 11.46 4.81
CA THR A 103 -56.11 12.19 4.50
C THR A 103 -56.36 13.70 4.40
N VAL A 104 -55.68 14.50 5.23
CA VAL A 104 -55.70 15.96 5.14
C VAL A 104 -54.61 16.42 4.16
N LYS A 105 -54.99 16.91 2.98
CA LYS A 105 -54.08 17.57 2.02
C LYS A 105 -54.21 19.09 2.14
N GLY A 106 -53.11 19.81 2.33
CA GLY A 106 -53.13 21.27 2.48
C GLY A 106 -51.79 21.96 2.26
N GLN A 107 -51.84 23.21 1.78
CA GLN A 107 -50.67 24.06 1.54
C GLN A 107 -50.69 25.24 2.52
N LEU A 108 -49.73 25.31 3.45
CA LEU A 108 -49.60 26.44 4.38
C LEU A 108 -48.59 27.44 3.79
N SER A 109 -49.00 28.70 3.57
CA SER A 109 -48.12 29.73 2.99
C SER A 109 -48.05 30.97 3.89
N TYR A 110 -46.86 31.30 4.41
CA TYR A 110 -46.66 32.46 5.26
C TYR A 110 -45.70 33.47 4.60
N SER A 111 -46.08 34.75 4.57
CA SER A 111 -45.24 35.83 4.03
C SER A 111 -45.18 36.99 5.01
N TYR A 112 -43.99 37.40 5.43
CA TYR A 112 -43.79 38.56 6.30
C TYR A 112 -42.86 39.58 5.63
N LYS A 113 -42.99 40.86 6.05
CA LYS A 113 -42.20 41.97 5.51
C LYS A 113 -41.11 42.51 6.45
N GLU A 114 -41.27 42.47 7.79
CA GLU A 114 -40.43 43.31 8.68
C GLU A 114 -40.04 42.73 10.07
N ASN A 115 -40.17 41.42 10.41
CA ASN A 115 -39.61 40.88 11.68
C ASN A 115 -39.36 39.35 11.68
N PRO A 116 -38.37 38.82 12.42
CA PRO A 116 -38.08 37.39 12.51
C PRO A 116 -39.23 36.60 13.17
N PHE A 117 -39.37 35.34 12.74
CA PHE A 117 -40.41 34.38 13.17
C PHE A 117 -39.91 33.53 14.35
N ASP A 118 -40.66 33.49 15.46
CA ASP A 118 -40.23 32.78 16.70
C ASP A 118 -40.70 31.31 16.80
N GLY A 119 -41.67 30.83 15.98
CA GLY A 119 -42.00 29.39 15.93
C GLY A 119 -43.37 29.01 15.34
N LEU A 120 -43.48 27.76 14.87
CA LEU A 120 -44.71 27.11 14.38
C LEU A 120 -45.01 25.89 15.28
N LEU A 121 -46.20 25.80 15.88
CA LEU A 121 -46.60 24.66 16.72
C LEU A 121 -47.83 23.97 16.11
N ILE A 122 -47.70 22.70 15.74
CA ILE A 122 -48.82 21.90 15.20
C ILE A 122 -49.26 20.93 16.30
N GLU A 123 -50.45 21.12 16.88
CA GLU A 123 -51.03 20.22 17.89
C GLU A 123 -52.00 19.24 17.22
N TYR A 124 -51.58 17.98 17.07
CA TYR A 124 -52.37 16.93 16.43
C TYR A 124 -52.92 15.93 17.46
N THR A 125 -54.22 15.65 17.42
CA THR A 125 -54.86 14.73 18.40
C THR A 125 -55.54 13.48 17.79
N GLY A 126 -55.12 13.06 16.59
CA GLY A 126 -55.37 11.71 16.05
C GLY A 126 -55.68 11.66 14.54
N GLY A 127 -55.10 10.67 13.82
CA GLY A 127 -55.23 10.40 12.37
C GLY A 127 -53.86 10.28 11.63
N THR A 128 -53.84 10.24 10.28
CA THR A 128 -52.63 10.19 9.43
C THR A 128 -52.54 11.43 8.51
N ILE A 129 -51.40 12.13 8.50
CA ILE A 129 -51.12 13.25 7.58
C ILE A 129 -50.15 12.76 6.48
N THR A 130 -50.54 12.92 5.21
CA THR A 130 -49.67 12.71 4.04
C THR A 130 -49.85 13.88 3.05
N ASP A 131 -48.80 14.26 2.32
CA ASP A 131 -48.78 15.37 1.34
C ASP A 131 -49.05 16.79 1.90
N TYR A 132 -48.34 17.23 2.96
CA TYR A 132 -48.36 18.65 3.36
C TYR A 132 -47.24 19.44 2.66
N LYS A 133 -47.52 20.69 2.29
CA LYS A 133 -46.51 21.63 1.72
C LYS A 133 -46.49 22.93 2.53
N LEU A 134 -45.32 23.30 3.05
CA LEU A 134 -45.10 24.54 3.81
C LEU A 134 -44.19 25.47 3.01
N ASP A 135 -44.69 26.65 2.62
CA ASP A 135 -43.92 27.67 1.90
C ASP A 135 -43.75 28.94 2.79
N LEU A 136 -42.51 29.35 3.06
CA LEU A 136 -42.17 30.55 3.87
C LEU A 136 -41.44 31.59 2.98
N TYR A 137 -41.90 32.84 2.95
CA TYR A 137 -41.27 33.91 2.14
C TYR A 137 -40.90 35.14 3.00
N GLY A 138 -39.67 35.65 2.84
CA GLY A 138 -39.21 36.93 3.42
C GLY A 138 -38.45 37.79 2.40
N LYS A 139 -38.59 39.11 2.47
CA LYS A 139 -37.87 40.08 1.63
C LYS A 139 -37.26 41.16 2.52
N LEU A 140 -35.92 41.30 2.54
CA LEU A 140 -35.24 42.37 3.26
C LEU A 140 -35.26 43.66 2.44
N ALA A 141 -35.43 44.81 3.10
CA ALA A 141 -35.30 46.14 2.49
C ALA A 141 -33.83 46.58 2.52
N ASP A 142 -33.36 47.17 1.41
CA ASP A 142 -31.95 47.32 1.03
C ASP A 142 -31.08 48.34 1.83
N GLU A 143 -31.50 48.90 2.98
CA GLU A 143 -30.86 50.17 3.44
C GLU A 143 -30.33 50.29 4.89
N ASP A 144 -30.34 49.27 5.75
CA ASP A 144 -29.80 49.43 7.13
C ASP A 144 -28.51 48.62 7.40
N TYR A 145 -27.37 49.32 7.36
CA TYR A 145 -26.06 48.84 7.80
C TYR A 145 -25.99 48.75 9.33
N GLY A 146 -26.51 47.66 9.90
CA GLY A 146 -26.37 47.33 11.32
C GLY A 146 -26.48 45.83 11.53
N ARG A 147 -25.67 45.25 12.41
CA ARG A 147 -25.74 43.83 12.80
C ARG A 147 -27.18 43.44 13.15
N VAL A 148 -27.81 42.62 12.33
CA VAL A 148 -29.06 41.92 12.65
C VAL A 148 -28.74 40.43 12.74
N SER A 149 -28.70 39.90 13.95
CA SER A 149 -28.64 38.47 14.23
C SER A 149 -30.04 37.89 14.07
N ALA A 150 -30.44 37.54 12.84
CA ALA A 150 -31.65 36.76 12.60
C ALA A 150 -31.31 35.26 12.75
N GLY A 151 -31.20 34.80 14.00
CA GLY A 151 -31.10 33.38 14.32
C GLY A 151 -32.50 32.79 14.42
N PHE A 152 -32.74 31.66 13.74
CA PHE A 152 -33.89 30.81 14.03
C PHE A 152 -33.64 30.11 15.38
N SER A 153 -34.42 30.41 16.42
CA SER A 153 -34.30 29.78 17.75
C SER A 153 -35.50 28.93 18.16
N GLY A 154 -36.40 28.60 17.23
CA GLY A 154 -37.62 27.84 17.53
C GLY A 154 -37.41 26.32 17.51
N GLN A 155 -37.87 25.64 18.56
CA GLN A 155 -38.03 24.18 18.59
C GLN A 155 -39.19 23.75 17.67
N LEU A 156 -38.95 22.78 16.78
CA LEU A 156 -40.02 21.92 16.26
C LEU A 156 -40.27 20.81 17.28
N ALA A 157 -41.21 21.03 18.19
CA ALA A 157 -41.62 20.01 19.15
C ALA A 157 -42.76 19.16 18.55
N TYR A 158 -42.52 17.87 18.38
CA TYR A 158 -43.54 16.90 18.02
C TYR A 158 -43.95 16.10 19.26
N SER A 159 -45.25 16.05 19.55
CA SER A 159 -45.79 15.01 20.45
C SER A 159 -46.82 14.19 19.67
N ALA A 160 -46.46 12.99 19.25
CA ALA A 160 -47.42 12.06 18.65
C ALA A 160 -47.00 10.60 18.88
N THR A 161 -48.00 9.75 19.18
CA THR A 161 -47.98 8.31 18.93
C THR A 161 -48.61 8.07 17.54
N GLY A 162 -47.82 8.08 16.45
CA GLY A 162 -48.28 7.86 15.07
C GLY A 162 -47.23 8.19 13.98
N GLN A 163 -47.39 7.64 12.76
CA GLN A 163 -46.47 7.82 11.59
C GLN A 163 -46.73 9.13 10.82
N ILE A 164 -45.66 9.81 10.36
CA ILE A 164 -45.70 11.04 9.53
C ILE A 164 -44.88 10.82 8.25
N SER A 165 -45.37 11.27 7.08
CA SER A 165 -44.65 11.28 5.79
C SER A 165 -44.99 12.53 4.97
N GLY A 166 -43.98 13.29 4.47
CA GLY A 166 -44.15 14.51 3.65
C GLY A 166 -42.83 15.12 3.14
N THR A 167 -42.89 16.09 2.20
CA THR A 167 -41.72 16.70 1.50
C THR A 167 -41.71 18.23 1.64
N ILE A 168 -40.56 18.84 1.94
CA ILE A 168 -40.34 20.31 1.96
C ILE A 168 -39.78 20.74 0.59
N SER A 169 -40.40 21.71 -0.11
CA SER A 169 -40.14 21.88 -1.55
C SER A 169 -39.43 23.16 -2.02
N LYS A 170 -39.32 24.27 -1.27
CA LYS A 170 -38.58 25.45 -1.76
C LYS A 170 -38.27 26.52 -0.71
N PHE A 171 -37.10 27.15 -0.83
CA PHE A 171 -36.76 28.43 -0.23
C PHE A 171 -36.07 29.25 -1.34
N LEU A 172 -36.29 30.56 -1.43
CA LEU A 172 -35.67 31.40 -2.47
C LEU A 172 -35.35 32.79 -1.89
N THR A 173 -34.07 33.16 -1.84
CA THR A 173 -33.61 34.53 -1.55
C THR A 173 -32.91 35.08 -2.79
N THR A 174 -33.14 36.36 -3.12
CA THR A 174 -32.51 37.06 -4.24
C THR A 174 -31.79 38.29 -3.70
N ALA A 175 -30.47 38.27 -3.66
CA ALA A 175 -29.65 39.46 -3.43
C ALA A 175 -28.28 39.31 -4.12
N SER A 176 -27.91 40.32 -4.90
CA SER A 176 -26.63 40.39 -5.61
C SER A 176 -25.55 40.90 -4.67
N LYS A 177 -24.47 40.11 -4.49
CA LYS A 177 -23.29 40.34 -3.64
C LYS A 177 -23.55 40.28 -2.12
N ILE A 178 -23.43 39.08 -1.57
CA ILE A 178 -23.35 38.82 -0.13
C ILE A 178 -22.05 38.05 0.15
N GLN A 179 -21.17 38.61 0.97
CA GLN A 179 -20.19 37.82 1.72
C GLN A 179 -20.96 37.07 2.80
N LYS A 180 -20.78 35.74 2.84
CA LYS A 180 -21.34 34.78 3.80
C LYS A 180 -22.75 34.25 3.47
N GLN A 181 -22.77 32.93 3.27
CA GLN A 181 -23.86 31.96 3.41
C GLN A 181 -25.26 32.35 2.91
N GLU A 182 -25.70 31.64 1.87
CA GLU A 182 -26.93 30.85 1.93
C GLU A 182 -26.98 29.90 0.72
N LEU A 183 -27.05 28.59 0.99
CA LEU A 183 -27.55 27.61 0.03
C LEU A 183 -28.76 26.93 0.66
N ILE A 184 -29.81 26.82 -0.13
CA ILE A 184 -31.05 26.14 0.23
C ILE A 184 -31.05 24.83 -0.55
N GLU A 185 -31.23 23.72 0.15
CA GLU A 185 -32.05 22.57 -0.24
C GLU A 185 -32.23 21.67 1.00
N GLY A 186 -33.42 21.07 1.16
CA GLY A 186 -33.85 20.48 2.42
C GLY A 186 -33.28 19.09 2.70
N ASP A 187 -32.85 18.87 3.96
CA ASP A 187 -32.62 17.60 4.65
C ASP A 187 -32.58 17.84 6.19
N PHE A 188 -32.84 16.82 7.00
CA PHE A 188 -32.96 16.91 8.48
C PHE A 188 -31.61 16.79 9.19
N SER A 189 -31.37 17.62 10.20
CA SER A 189 -30.20 17.57 11.09
C SER A 189 -30.63 17.17 12.50
N VAL A 190 -29.99 16.13 13.06
CA VAL A 190 -30.12 15.79 14.49
C VAL A 190 -28.87 16.27 15.22
N ASN A 191 -29.05 17.16 16.20
CA ASN A 191 -28.04 17.46 17.21
C ASN A 191 -28.45 16.79 18.52
N GLY A 192 -27.88 15.62 18.82
CA GLY A 192 -28.11 14.87 20.06
C GLY A 192 -27.66 13.40 19.99
N ASP A 193 -27.36 12.82 21.14
CA ASP A 193 -26.90 11.43 21.30
C ASP A 193 -28.03 10.43 20.98
N LEU A 194 -27.89 9.63 19.93
CA LEU A 194 -28.95 8.80 19.33
C LEU A 194 -28.99 7.36 19.88
N ASN A 195 -28.94 7.19 21.19
CA ASN A 195 -29.11 5.86 21.78
C ASN A 195 -30.55 5.34 21.59
N GLY A 196 -30.73 4.34 20.72
CA GLY A 196 -31.97 3.58 20.56
C GLY A 196 -32.94 4.06 19.48
N VAL A 197 -32.54 4.99 18.60
CA VAL A 197 -33.37 5.45 17.47
C VAL A 197 -33.04 4.64 16.21
N GLN A 198 -33.99 3.84 15.73
CA GLN A 198 -33.92 3.28 14.37
C GLN A 198 -34.31 4.36 13.37
N VAL A 199 -33.38 4.73 12.51
CA VAL A 199 -33.61 5.66 11.40
C VAL A 199 -33.65 4.84 10.11
N SER A 200 -34.82 4.75 9.47
CA SER A 200 -34.99 4.10 8.15
C SER A 200 -35.41 5.13 7.12
N GLY A 201 -34.89 5.04 5.89
CA GLY A 201 -35.30 5.89 4.77
C GLY A 201 -34.58 7.24 4.67
N VAL A 202 -33.36 7.36 5.21
CA VAL A 202 -32.52 8.55 5.00
C VAL A 202 -31.84 8.43 3.64
N THR A 203 -32.30 9.22 2.68
CA THR A 203 -31.72 9.24 1.33
C THR A 203 -30.46 10.12 1.26
N ARG A 204 -30.27 11.08 2.18
CA ARG A 204 -29.07 11.94 2.30
C ARG A 204 -28.87 12.42 3.74
N TYR A 205 -27.62 12.40 4.20
CA TYR A 205 -27.20 13.01 5.47
C TYR A 205 -26.15 14.08 5.15
N TYR A 206 -26.43 15.34 5.51
CA TYR A 206 -25.48 16.44 5.39
C TYR A 206 -25.08 16.92 6.79
N GLN A 207 -23.79 16.81 7.12
CA GLN A 207 -23.21 17.54 8.25
C GLN A 207 -22.32 18.64 7.68
N SER A 208 -22.78 19.88 7.74
CA SER A 208 -21.95 21.05 7.41
C SER A 208 -21.05 21.35 8.61
N LEU A 209 -19.75 21.12 8.46
CA LEU A 209 -18.74 21.66 9.37
C LEU A 209 -18.01 22.79 8.65
N TYR A 210 -18.22 24.01 9.13
CA TYR A 210 -17.33 25.13 8.83
C TYR A 210 -16.22 25.10 9.88
N HIS A 211 -15.00 24.67 9.51
CA HIS A 211 -13.70 25.28 9.90
C HIS A 211 -12.51 24.43 9.39
N ASP A 212 -11.37 25.11 9.21
CA ASP A 212 -10.04 24.52 9.08
C ASP A 212 -9.87 23.37 10.11
N LYS A 213 -9.68 22.14 9.61
CA LYS A 213 -9.69 20.86 10.35
C LYS A 213 -11.08 20.39 10.77
N SER A 214 -11.83 19.84 9.83
CA SER A 214 -13.08 19.13 10.10
C SER A 214 -12.78 17.65 10.38
N ILE A 215 -12.89 17.22 11.64
CA ILE A 215 -12.95 15.79 11.99
C ILE A 215 -14.43 15.37 11.89
N VAL A 216 -14.79 14.60 10.87
CA VAL A 216 -16.11 13.95 10.79
C VAL A 216 -16.00 12.57 11.44
N GLU A 217 -16.53 12.43 12.66
CA GLU A 217 -16.59 11.17 13.38
C GLU A 217 -18.02 10.61 13.36
N VAL A 218 -18.30 9.66 12.47
CA VAL A 218 -19.59 8.96 12.44
C VAL A 218 -19.59 7.84 13.50
N ARG A 219 -20.04 8.15 14.73
CA ARG A 219 -20.23 7.14 15.79
C ARG A 219 -21.66 6.62 15.81
N GLY A 220 -21.87 5.43 15.24
CA GLY A 220 -23.13 4.68 15.36
C GLY A 220 -23.19 3.49 14.39
N ALA A 221 -23.82 2.39 14.80
CA ALA A 221 -24.12 1.29 13.89
C ALA A 221 -25.19 1.76 12.88
N LEU A 222 -24.78 2.15 11.68
CA LEU A 222 -25.69 2.39 10.57
C LEU A 222 -26.18 1.02 10.06
N SER A 223 -27.27 0.52 10.64
CA SER A 223 -27.97 -0.66 10.14
C SER A 223 -28.86 -0.26 8.97
N VAL A 224 -28.36 -0.43 7.76
CA VAL A 224 -29.13 -0.20 6.52
C VAL A 224 -30.01 -1.43 6.29
N ASP A 225 -31.33 -1.27 6.39
CA ASP A 225 -32.30 -2.30 6.06
C ASP A 225 -32.57 -2.28 4.55
N THR A 226 -32.23 -3.39 3.90
CA THR A 226 -32.62 -3.87 2.57
C THR A 226 -33.06 -2.83 1.51
N GLY A 227 -32.12 -2.38 0.67
CA GLY A 227 -32.42 -1.86 -0.69
C GLY A 227 -31.91 -0.46 -1.07
N ASP A 228 -31.18 0.24 -0.21
CA ASP A 228 -30.74 1.63 -0.44
C ASP A 228 -29.22 1.82 -0.55
N VAL A 229 -28.79 2.44 -1.66
CA VAL A 229 -27.40 2.83 -1.94
C VAL A 229 -27.09 4.07 -1.11
N PHE A 230 -26.22 3.96 -0.11
CA PHE A 230 -25.63 5.13 0.55
C PHE A 230 -24.49 5.63 -0.34
N SER A 231 -24.73 6.68 -1.12
CA SER A 231 -23.64 7.46 -1.71
C SER A 231 -23.31 8.60 -0.75
N VAL A 232 -22.10 8.61 -0.16
CA VAL A 232 -21.51 9.88 0.28
C VAL A 232 -21.02 10.57 -0.99
N SER A 233 -21.98 11.01 -1.81
CA SER A 233 -21.69 11.90 -2.92
C SER A 233 -21.40 13.25 -2.31
N ALA A 234 -20.15 13.50 -1.97
CA ALA A 234 -19.57 14.82 -2.08
C ALA A 234 -19.97 15.36 -3.48
N LEU A 235 -21.01 16.20 -3.46
CA LEU A 235 -21.55 17.05 -4.51
C LEU A 235 -21.03 16.81 -5.94
N ASN A 236 -21.94 16.48 -6.87
CA ASN A 236 -21.75 16.67 -8.32
C ASN A 236 -21.67 18.18 -8.70
N ARG A 237 -20.78 18.92 -8.03
CA ARG A 237 -20.16 20.19 -8.41
C ARG A 237 -18.80 20.26 -7.70
N SER A 238 -17.75 20.30 -8.50
CA SER A 238 -16.33 20.24 -8.16
C SER A 238 -15.80 21.45 -7.36
N GLU A 239 -16.45 21.94 -6.30
CA GLU A 239 -16.07 23.24 -5.71
C GLU A 239 -16.00 23.37 -4.18
N TYR A 240 -16.19 22.32 -3.34
CA TYR A 240 -16.12 22.52 -1.87
C TYR A 240 -15.57 21.33 -1.06
N TRP A 241 -14.51 20.69 -1.56
CA TRP A 241 -13.55 19.91 -0.76
C TRP A 241 -12.17 20.34 -1.24
N ASP A 242 -11.87 21.62 -1.05
CA ASP A 242 -10.58 22.22 -1.38
C ASP A 242 -9.71 22.28 -0.13
N GLY A 243 -8.79 21.34 0.04
CA GLY A 243 -7.83 21.32 1.14
C GLY A 243 -7.62 19.95 1.77
N ASP A 244 -6.68 19.85 2.71
CA ASP A 244 -6.33 18.59 3.37
C ASP A 244 -7.41 18.19 4.41
N ASP A 245 -8.14 17.11 4.16
CA ASP A 245 -9.24 16.63 5.01
C ASP A 245 -8.93 15.34 5.79
N VAL A 246 -9.71 15.05 6.84
CA VAL A 246 -9.57 13.82 7.65
C VAL A 246 -10.93 13.16 7.88
N PHE A 247 -11.05 11.90 7.45
CA PHE A 247 -12.27 11.12 7.48
C PHE A 247 -12.12 9.84 8.29
N THR A 248 -13.16 9.45 9.03
CA THR A 248 -13.25 8.11 9.64
C THR A 248 -14.61 7.51 9.34
N VAL A 249 -14.60 6.35 8.68
CA VAL A 249 -15.80 5.61 8.29
C VAL A 249 -15.78 4.23 8.95
N GLU A 250 -16.76 3.98 9.80
CA GLU A 250 -17.00 2.67 10.41
C GLU A 250 -18.35 2.13 9.96
N LEU A 251 -18.33 1.03 9.23
CA LEU A 251 -19.50 0.33 8.72
C LEU A 251 -19.76 -0.96 9.49
N ALA A 252 -21.03 -1.29 9.67
CA ALA A 252 -21.41 -2.58 10.22
C ALA A 252 -21.09 -3.72 9.22
N ASN A 253 -20.81 -4.93 9.72
CA ASN A 253 -20.41 -6.08 8.89
C ASN A 253 -21.55 -6.65 8.01
N ASN A 254 -22.78 -6.15 8.15
CA ASN A 254 -23.97 -6.59 7.41
C ASN A 254 -24.37 -5.65 6.27
N VAL A 255 -23.50 -4.71 5.87
CA VAL A 255 -23.74 -3.87 4.69
C VAL A 255 -23.76 -4.74 3.43
N THR A 256 -24.84 -4.65 2.66
CA THR A 256 -25.03 -5.40 1.40
C THR A 256 -24.89 -4.54 0.15
N GLU A 257 -24.69 -3.22 0.31
CA GLU A 257 -24.71 -2.25 -0.78
C GLU A 257 -23.41 -1.47 -0.89
N SER A 258 -23.01 -1.15 -2.12
CA SER A 258 -21.75 -0.45 -2.37
C SER A 258 -21.83 1.01 -1.91
N LEU A 259 -21.00 1.40 -0.95
CA LEU A 259 -20.71 2.79 -0.59
C LEU A 259 -19.57 3.31 -1.43
N LEU A 260 -19.75 4.46 -2.08
CA LEU A 260 -18.69 5.24 -2.72
C LEU A 260 -18.30 6.42 -1.81
N ILE A 261 -17.00 6.56 -1.54
CA ILE A 261 -16.38 7.71 -0.88
C ILE A 261 -15.51 8.41 -1.92
N ASN A 262 -15.65 9.73 -2.06
CA ASN A 262 -14.74 10.58 -2.83
C ASN A 262 -14.22 11.68 -1.89
N THR A 263 -12.89 11.78 -1.70
CA THR A 263 -12.32 12.74 -0.74
C THR A 263 -12.04 14.10 -1.37
N GLY A 264 -11.68 14.15 -2.65
CA GLY A 264 -11.74 15.38 -3.45
C GLY A 264 -10.36 15.90 -3.82
N ALA A 265 -10.05 17.14 -3.46
CA ALA A 265 -8.75 17.74 -3.75
C ALA A 265 -8.04 18.18 -2.47
N GLY A 266 -6.78 17.80 -2.28
CA GLY A 266 -6.02 18.03 -1.06
C GLY A 266 -5.24 16.78 -0.68
N ASN A 267 -4.45 16.83 0.38
CA ASN A 267 -3.81 15.65 0.95
C ASN A 267 -4.70 15.10 2.06
N ASP A 268 -5.57 14.16 1.72
CA ASP A 268 -6.62 13.67 2.60
C ASP A 268 -6.16 12.45 3.42
N HIS A 269 -6.77 12.26 4.59
CA HIS A 269 -6.53 11.10 5.44
C HIS A 269 -7.84 10.37 5.76
N LEU A 270 -8.03 9.18 5.19
CA LEU A 270 -9.24 8.38 5.31
C LEU A 270 -8.99 7.10 6.12
N THR A 271 -9.64 6.94 7.27
CA THR A 271 -9.62 5.69 8.06
C THR A 271 -10.91 4.89 7.85
N LEU A 272 -10.77 3.61 7.48
CA LEU A 272 -11.86 2.72 7.08
C LEU A 272 -11.95 1.47 7.95
N LYS A 273 -13.16 1.13 8.40
CA LYS A 273 -13.46 -0.07 9.18
C LYS A 273 -14.79 -0.70 8.73
N GLY A 274 -14.83 -2.04 8.60
CA GLY A 274 -16.00 -2.78 8.15
C GLY A 274 -16.34 -2.66 6.65
N GLY A 275 -17.54 -3.06 6.24
CA GLY A 275 -18.04 -2.89 4.86
C GLY A 275 -17.52 -3.87 3.80
N ARG A 276 -17.05 -5.07 4.21
CA ARG A 276 -16.44 -6.11 3.35
C ARG A 276 -16.98 -6.19 1.92
N GLY A 277 -16.17 -5.82 0.93
CA GLY A 277 -16.47 -5.94 -0.51
C GLY A 277 -17.47 -4.92 -1.06
N HIS A 278 -17.97 -4.05 -0.20
CA HIS A 278 -19.01 -3.07 -0.49
C HIS A 278 -18.51 -1.64 -0.30
N LEU A 279 -17.20 -1.42 -0.17
CA LEU A 279 -16.62 -0.09 -0.05
C LEU A 279 -15.80 0.25 -1.30
N ARG A 280 -16.08 1.39 -1.90
CA ARG A 280 -15.31 1.98 -3.00
C ARG A 280 -14.79 3.35 -2.56
N VAL A 281 -13.52 3.61 -2.75
CA VAL A 281 -12.84 4.86 -2.40
C VAL A 281 -12.21 5.45 -3.65
N ASP A 282 -12.37 6.75 -3.83
CA ASP A 282 -11.66 7.58 -4.81
C ASP A 282 -11.02 8.74 -4.04
N ALA A 283 -9.70 8.75 -3.87
CA ALA A 283 -9.04 9.76 -3.04
C ALA A 283 -8.95 11.11 -3.78
N GLY A 284 -8.81 11.08 -5.09
CA GLY A 284 -8.97 12.26 -5.93
C GLY A 284 -7.62 12.87 -6.29
N SER A 285 -7.35 14.12 -5.90
CA SER A 285 -6.08 14.78 -6.26
C SER A 285 -5.33 15.26 -5.02
N GLY A 286 -4.02 15.06 -4.99
CA GLY A 286 -3.14 15.35 -3.86
C GLY A 286 -2.52 14.06 -3.35
N ASN A 287 -1.73 14.14 -2.28
CA ASN A 287 -1.08 12.96 -1.71
C ASN A 287 -1.93 12.42 -0.57
N ASP A 288 -2.73 11.41 -0.85
CA ASP A 288 -3.74 10.91 0.08
C ASP A 288 -3.22 9.75 0.94
N THR A 289 -3.81 9.56 2.11
CA THR A 289 -3.52 8.45 3.01
C THR A 289 -4.79 7.70 3.38
N ILE A 290 -4.86 6.42 3.00
CA ILE A 290 -6.00 5.55 3.20
C ILE A 290 -5.63 4.44 4.20
N ARG A 291 -6.11 4.57 5.43
CA ARG A 291 -5.87 3.64 6.52
C ARG A 291 -6.96 2.59 6.63
N LEU A 292 -6.58 1.32 6.45
CA LEU A 292 -7.47 0.17 6.48
C LEU A 292 -7.41 -0.56 7.82
N LEU A 293 -8.52 -0.55 8.55
CA LEU A 293 -8.67 -1.32 9.79
C LEU A 293 -9.21 -2.74 9.52
N ASP A 294 -9.87 -2.96 8.39
CA ASP A 294 -10.39 -4.24 7.91
C ASP A 294 -10.15 -4.42 6.40
N LYS A 295 -10.25 -5.68 5.93
CA LYS A 295 -10.03 -6.04 4.51
C LYS A 295 -11.21 -5.64 3.62
N ASP A 296 -10.92 -5.44 2.32
CA ASP A 296 -11.84 -5.42 1.17
C ASP A 296 -12.47 -4.09 0.69
N PRO A 297 -11.85 -2.89 0.83
CA PRO A 297 -12.23 -1.77 -0.02
C PRO A 297 -11.62 -1.90 -1.41
N VAL A 298 -12.38 -1.50 -2.43
CA VAL A 298 -11.85 -1.17 -3.76
C VAL A 298 -11.37 0.27 -3.68
N ILE A 299 -10.06 0.48 -3.80
CA ILE A 299 -9.44 1.79 -3.68
C ILE A 299 -9.02 2.28 -5.06
N ARG A 300 -9.11 3.58 -5.24
CA ARG A 300 -8.46 4.37 -6.27
C ARG A 300 -7.77 5.53 -5.56
N GLY A 301 -6.45 5.67 -5.74
CA GLY A 301 -5.70 6.80 -5.17
C GLY A 301 -6.06 8.07 -5.92
N GLY A 302 -5.54 8.20 -7.14
CA GLY A 302 -5.91 9.27 -8.05
C GLY A 302 -4.67 9.98 -8.56
N ASP A 303 -4.68 11.31 -8.54
CA ASP A 303 -3.53 12.12 -8.94
C ASP A 303 -2.68 12.45 -7.69
N GLY A 304 -1.42 12.04 -7.63
CA GLY A 304 -0.53 12.40 -6.53
C GLY A 304 0.42 11.28 -6.17
N ILE A 305 0.89 11.28 -4.92
CA ILE A 305 1.60 10.16 -4.31
C ILE A 305 0.76 9.66 -3.14
N ASP A 306 0.09 8.54 -3.35
CA ASP A 306 -0.93 8.03 -2.45
C ASP A 306 -0.41 6.88 -1.60
N THR A 307 -0.95 6.77 -0.38
CA THR A 307 -0.48 5.85 0.65
C THR A 307 -1.61 5.01 1.20
N VAL A 308 -1.42 3.69 1.20
CA VAL A 308 -2.27 2.76 1.96
C VAL A 308 -1.58 2.35 3.25
N GLU A 309 -2.28 2.43 4.38
CA GLU A 309 -1.80 1.95 5.68
C GLU A 309 -2.65 0.78 6.19
N THR A 310 -2.04 -0.31 6.66
CA THR A 310 -2.80 -1.47 7.14
C THR A 310 -2.09 -2.31 8.20
N ALA A 311 -2.85 -3.04 9.04
CA ALA A 311 -2.32 -3.97 10.05
C ALA A 311 -2.27 -5.44 9.60
N PHE A 312 -2.58 -5.74 8.34
CA PHE A 312 -2.70 -7.08 7.79
C PHE A 312 -2.08 -7.16 6.40
N SER A 313 -1.76 -8.37 5.93
CA SER A 313 -1.18 -8.52 4.59
C SER A 313 -2.09 -7.95 3.51
N TYR A 314 -1.52 -7.14 2.63
CA TYR A 314 -2.25 -6.41 1.61
C TYR A 314 -1.43 -6.29 0.33
N SER A 315 -2.12 -6.29 -0.80
CA SER A 315 -1.52 -6.17 -2.13
C SER A 315 -2.20 -5.03 -2.86
N ILE A 316 -1.41 -4.09 -3.35
CA ILE A 316 -1.86 -2.99 -4.22
C ILE A 316 -1.69 -3.34 -5.70
N ALA A 317 -1.35 -4.59 -6.03
CA ALA A 317 -1.02 -5.02 -7.39
C ALA A 317 -2.04 -4.67 -8.47
N GLU A 318 -3.33 -4.70 -8.11
CA GLU A 318 -4.44 -4.40 -9.02
C GLU A 318 -4.95 -2.94 -8.88
N ILE A 319 -4.22 -2.12 -8.11
CA ILE A 319 -4.52 -0.71 -7.84
C ILE A 319 -3.38 0.11 -8.44
N GLY A 320 -3.56 0.58 -9.67
CA GLY A 320 -2.48 1.17 -10.49
C GLY A 320 -2.16 2.64 -10.21
N ASP A 321 -2.76 3.23 -9.18
CA ASP A 321 -2.60 4.64 -8.80
C ASP A 321 -2.34 4.78 -7.28
N ILE A 322 -1.62 3.83 -6.71
CA ILE A 322 -1.11 3.89 -5.33
C ILE A 322 0.39 3.61 -5.37
N GLU A 323 1.18 4.49 -4.75
CA GLU A 323 2.64 4.39 -4.73
C GLU A 323 3.17 3.84 -3.41
N ASN A 324 2.50 4.08 -2.28
CA ASN A 324 3.03 3.69 -0.98
C ASN A 324 2.12 2.68 -0.27
N LEU A 325 2.73 1.66 0.35
CA LEU A 325 2.04 0.71 1.23
C LEU A 325 2.81 0.58 2.53
N THR A 326 2.17 0.94 3.65
CA THR A 326 2.76 0.88 5.00
C THR A 326 2.02 -0.11 5.88
N LEU A 327 2.74 -1.09 6.39
CA LEU A 327 2.25 -2.03 7.39
C LEU A 327 2.46 -1.45 8.79
N TYR A 328 1.46 -1.58 9.68
CA TYR A 328 1.59 -1.19 11.08
C TYR A 328 1.15 -2.31 12.04
N GLY A 329 1.41 -2.10 13.32
CA GLY A 329 1.08 -3.07 14.37
C GLY A 329 2.16 -4.14 14.53
N LYS A 330 1.86 -5.16 15.34
CA LYS A 330 2.83 -6.18 15.79
C LYS A 330 2.59 -7.57 15.23
N LYS A 331 1.54 -7.74 14.43
CA LYS A 331 1.21 -9.04 13.83
C LYS A 331 1.88 -9.12 12.48
N LYS A 332 2.33 -10.33 12.12
CA LYS A 332 2.84 -10.60 10.78
C LYS A 332 1.82 -10.15 9.73
N ALA A 333 2.33 -9.37 8.78
CA ALA A 333 1.67 -8.94 7.56
C ALA A 333 2.70 -8.98 6.43
N ASP A 334 2.25 -8.98 5.18
CA ASP A 334 3.10 -8.97 3.99
C ASP A 334 2.59 -7.86 3.06
N ALA A 335 3.49 -7.20 2.34
CA ALA A 335 3.17 -6.11 1.41
C ALA A 335 3.55 -6.51 -0.01
N THR A 336 2.64 -6.26 -0.96
CA THR A 336 2.89 -6.48 -2.38
C THR A 336 2.53 -5.21 -3.15
N GLY A 337 3.49 -4.68 -3.90
CA GLY A 337 3.39 -3.54 -4.79
C GLY A 337 2.62 -3.81 -6.08
N ASN A 338 2.75 -2.90 -7.03
CA ASN A 338 2.13 -2.91 -8.37
C ASN A 338 3.20 -2.75 -9.46
N ALA A 339 2.92 -2.04 -10.55
CA ALA A 339 3.89 -1.84 -11.65
C ALA A 339 4.55 -0.45 -11.62
N LEU A 340 4.24 0.35 -10.59
CA LEU A 340 4.83 1.67 -10.36
C LEU A 340 6.06 1.52 -9.45
N ASN A 341 6.83 2.59 -9.34
CA ASN A 341 7.88 2.68 -8.33
C ASN A 341 7.25 2.89 -6.95
N ASN A 342 7.13 1.83 -6.18
CA ASN A 342 6.49 1.82 -4.87
C ASN A 342 7.44 2.09 -3.71
N VAL A 343 6.88 2.57 -2.60
CA VAL A 343 7.52 2.53 -1.28
C VAL A 343 6.75 1.55 -0.39
N LEU A 344 7.36 0.41 -0.11
CA LEU A 344 6.82 -0.61 0.76
C LEU A 344 7.50 -0.54 2.13
N THR A 345 6.72 -0.28 3.19
CA THR A 345 7.22 -0.23 4.57
C THR A 345 6.59 -1.34 5.40
N GLY A 346 7.41 -2.24 5.92
CA GLY A 346 7.04 -3.29 6.83
C GLY A 346 6.81 -2.81 8.26
N ASN A 347 6.43 -3.75 9.13
CA ASN A 347 6.19 -3.53 10.55
C ASN A 347 7.22 -4.30 11.40
N ASP A 348 7.06 -4.30 12.72
CA ASP A 348 8.04 -4.95 13.63
C ASP A 348 8.04 -6.49 13.57
N ALA A 349 7.22 -7.12 12.72
CA ALA A 349 7.15 -8.57 12.55
C ALA A 349 7.77 -8.99 11.22
N ALA A 350 8.15 -10.25 11.10
CA ALA A 350 8.67 -10.81 9.84
C ALA A 350 7.67 -10.64 8.68
N ASN A 351 8.02 -9.83 7.68
CA ASN A 351 7.24 -9.50 6.50
C ASN A 351 7.86 -10.11 5.23
N ILE A 352 7.02 -10.31 4.22
CA ILE A 352 7.45 -10.42 2.83
C ILE A 352 7.10 -9.09 2.15
N LEU A 353 8.10 -8.44 1.56
CA LEU A 353 7.96 -7.23 0.76
C LEU A 353 8.26 -7.58 -0.70
N ASP A 354 7.25 -7.43 -1.55
CA ASP A 354 7.30 -7.76 -2.98
C ASP A 354 6.98 -6.52 -3.80
N GLY A 355 8.02 -5.86 -4.33
CA GLY A 355 7.88 -4.65 -5.15
C GLY A 355 7.10 -4.90 -6.45
N ARG A 356 7.38 -6.05 -7.08
CA ARG A 356 7.00 -6.41 -8.45
C ARG A 356 7.69 -5.48 -9.45
N GLU A 357 7.02 -5.11 -10.55
CA GLU A 357 7.65 -4.30 -11.59
C GLU A 357 7.82 -2.85 -11.10
N GLY A 358 8.94 -2.23 -11.45
CA GLY A 358 9.21 -0.85 -11.06
C GLY A 358 10.54 -0.75 -10.32
N ALA A 359 10.97 0.47 -10.01
CA ALA A 359 12.14 0.70 -9.16
C ALA A 359 11.66 0.97 -7.73
N ASP A 360 11.54 -0.09 -6.94
CA ASP A 360 10.87 -0.03 -5.65
C ASP A 360 11.81 0.29 -4.48
N ARG A 361 11.25 0.84 -3.41
CA ARG A 361 11.93 1.05 -2.13
C ARG A 361 11.25 0.22 -1.06
N MET A 362 11.92 -0.82 -0.60
CA MET A 362 11.41 -1.75 0.40
C MET A 362 12.15 -1.56 1.73
N ILE A 363 11.40 -1.33 2.81
CA ILE A 363 11.90 -1.07 4.16
C ILE A 363 11.29 -2.11 5.11
N GLY A 364 12.09 -3.02 5.65
CA GLY A 364 11.64 -4.19 6.43
C GLY A 364 11.11 -3.84 7.82
N GLY A 365 11.99 -3.36 8.70
CA GLY A 365 11.64 -3.09 10.10
C GLY A 365 12.28 -4.12 11.03
N LEU A 366 11.80 -4.27 12.27
CA LEU A 366 12.45 -5.13 13.29
C LEU A 366 12.28 -6.65 13.07
N GLY A 367 11.68 -7.06 11.95
CA GLY A 367 11.37 -8.45 11.63
C GLY A 367 12.59 -9.22 11.15
N ASN A 368 12.37 -10.50 10.80
CA ASN A 368 13.26 -11.17 9.86
C ASN A 368 12.51 -11.18 8.53
N ASP A 369 12.83 -10.23 7.69
CA ASP A 369 12.07 -9.86 6.51
C ASP A 369 12.62 -10.51 5.25
N ILE A 370 11.75 -10.66 4.26
CA ILE A 370 12.10 -11.15 2.93
C ILE A 370 11.79 -10.06 1.92
N TYR A 371 12.82 -9.61 1.21
CA TYR A 371 12.73 -8.69 0.10
C TYR A 371 12.72 -9.48 -1.21
N ILE A 372 11.70 -9.30 -2.05
CA ILE A 372 11.66 -9.85 -3.41
C ILE A 372 12.09 -8.76 -4.38
N VAL A 373 13.18 -9.03 -5.09
CA VAL A 373 13.82 -8.08 -6.01
C VAL A 373 13.82 -8.69 -7.40
N ASP A 374 13.21 -7.99 -8.36
CA ASP A 374 13.14 -8.41 -9.76
C ASP A 374 13.49 -7.29 -10.77
N ASP A 375 13.72 -6.06 -10.30
CA ASP A 375 14.24 -4.93 -11.09
C ASP A 375 15.60 -4.43 -10.59
N LEU A 376 16.43 -3.90 -11.49
CA LEU A 376 17.74 -3.33 -11.14
C LEU A 376 17.64 -2.01 -10.36
N GLY A 377 16.49 -1.34 -10.45
CA GLY A 377 16.19 -0.08 -9.77
C GLY A 377 15.71 -0.25 -8.32
N ASP A 378 15.40 -1.47 -7.90
CA ASP A 378 14.96 -1.78 -6.55
C ASP A 378 15.99 -1.39 -5.48
N GLN A 379 15.49 -1.09 -4.30
CA GLN A 379 16.27 -0.72 -3.12
C GLN A 379 15.74 -1.44 -1.89
N THR A 380 16.59 -2.26 -1.30
CA THR A 380 16.33 -2.89 0.01
C THR A 380 16.98 -2.05 1.10
N ILE A 381 16.20 -1.70 2.14
CA ILE A 381 16.63 -0.77 3.19
C ILE A 381 16.44 -1.43 4.55
N GLU A 382 17.56 -1.71 5.21
CA GLU A 382 17.61 -2.31 6.54
C GLU A 382 18.48 -1.47 7.49
N LEU A 383 18.06 -1.29 8.74
CA LEU A 383 18.91 -0.64 9.76
C LEU A 383 19.63 -1.68 10.62
N ALA A 384 20.72 -1.25 11.25
CA ALA A 384 21.49 -2.12 12.10
C ALA A 384 20.65 -2.71 13.26
N LYS A 385 20.79 -4.02 13.48
CA LYS A 385 20.15 -4.81 14.56
C LYS A 385 18.63 -4.91 14.44
N GLN A 386 18.11 -4.86 13.22
CA GLN A 386 16.68 -4.98 12.98
C GLN A 386 16.25 -6.40 12.65
N GLY A 387 17.12 -7.31 12.25
CA GLY A 387 16.67 -8.65 11.90
C GLY A 387 17.80 -9.59 11.54
N VAL A 388 17.39 -10.72 10.96
CA VAL A 388 18.24 -11.50 10.05
C VAL A 388 17.45 -11.64 8.76
N ASP A 389 17.79 -10.80 7.80
CA ASP A 389 16.93 -10.49 6.67
C ASP A 389 17.45 -11.16 5.39
N THR A 390 16.55 -11.41 4.46
CA THR A 390 16.84 -12.17 3.24
C THR A 390 16.38 -11.43 2.00
N VAL A 391 17.28 -11.25 1.05
CA VAL A 391 16.93 -10.84 -0.31
C VAL A 391 16.77 -12.08 -1.19
N ARG A 392 15.62 -12.21 -1.84
CA ARG A 392 15.40 -13.16 -2.95
C ARG A 392 15.44 -12.39 -4.25
N ALA A 393 16.47 -12.64 -5.05
CA ALA A 393 16.73 -11.87 -6.27
C ALA A 393 16.51 -12.72 -7.52
N TRP A 394 15.75 -12.20 -8.49
CA TRP A 394 15.57 -12.80 -9.82
C TRP A 394 16.57 -12.25 -10.88
N LEU A 395 17.49 -11.39 -10.43
CA LEU A 395 18.64 -10.87 -11.17
C LEU A 395 19.92 -10.96 -10.31
N SER A 396 21.06 -10.64 -10.91
CA SER A 396 22.32 -10.51 -10.16
C SER A 396 22.21 -9.37 -9.15
N TRP A 397 22.63 -9.61 -7.90
CA TRP A 397 22.36 -8.69 -6.81
C TRP A 397 23.55 -8.49 -5.87
N THR A 398 23.65 -7.28 -5.34
CA THR A 398 24.59 -6.93 -4.27
C THR A 398 23.80 -6.50 -3.05
N LEU A 399 24.07 -7.13 -1.90
CA LEU A 399 23.39 -6.79 -0.65
C LEU A 399 23.74 -5.35 -0.22
N ALA A 400 22.71 -4.57 0.13
CA ALA A 400 22.88 -3.33 0.88
C ALA A 400 23.40 -3.61 2.30
N GLU A 401 23.84 -2.57 3.01
CA GLU A 401 24.29 -2.69 4.40
C GLU A 401 23.21 -3.29 5.31
N ASN A 402 23.63 -4.01 6.35
CA ASN A 402 22.78 -4.65 7.37
C ASN A 402 21.90 -5.81 6.89
N LEU A 403 21.99 -6.23 5.62
CA LEU A 403 21.32 -7.45 5.15
C LEU A 403 22.27 -8.65 5.30
N GLU A 404 21.76 -9.79 5.77
CA GLU A 404 22.56 -10.98 6.06
C GLU A 404 22.50 -12.04 4.96
N ASN A 405 21.36 -12.24 4.30
CA ASN A 405 21.17 -13.37 3.39
C ASN A 405 20.80 -12.93 1.97
N LEU A 406 21.39 -13.61 0.99
CA LEU A 406 21.03 -13.52 -0.42
C LEU A 406 20.69 -14.91 -0.98
N GLU A 407 19.53 -15.03 -1.61
CA GLU A 407 19.08 -16.21 -2.35
C GLU A 407 18.85 -15.81 -3.82
N LEU A 408 19.65 -16.36 -4.74
CA LEU A 408 19.44 -16.18 -6.17
C LEU A 408 18.35 -17.14 -6.65
N MET A 409 17.37 -16.60 -7.36
CA MET A 409 16.21 -17.32 -7.85
C MET A 409 16.35 -17.67 -9.33
N GLY A 410 15.40 -18.44 -9.86
CA GLY A 410 15.39 -18.85 -11.26
C GLY A 410 16.50 -19.85 -11.62
N GLN A 411 16.85 -19.90 -12.92
CA GLN A 411 17.84 -20.84 -13.47
C GLN A 411 18.93 -20.13 -14.32
N GLY A 412 18.90 -18.79 -14.35
CA GLY A 412 19.86 -17.99 -15.11
C GLY A 412 21.21 -17.91 -14.41
N HIS A 413 22.25 -17.50 -15.15
CA HIS A 413 23.59 -17.22 -14.64
C HIS A 413 23.60 -15.89 -13.86
N LEU A 414 23.04 -15.91 -12.66
CA LEU A 414 22.97 -14.75 -11.78
C LEU A 414 24.20 -14.71 -10.88
N ASN A 415 24.61 -13.52 -10.45
CA ASN A 415 25.74 -13.34 -9.56
C ASN A 415 25.28 -12.74 -8.23
N GLY A 416 25.95 -13.11 -7.14
CA GLY A 416 25.64 -12.63 -5.81
C GLY A 416 26.86 -11.97 -5.18
N THR A 417 26.68 -10.77 -4.63
CA THR A 417 27.71 -10.08 -3.85
C THR A 417 27.17 -9.72 -2.47
N GLY A 418 27.94 -10.03 -1.44
CA GLY A 418 27.66 -9.66 -0.05
C GLY A 418 27.96 -8.18 0.23
N ASN A 419 28.07 -7.86 1.53
CA ASN A 419 28.43 -6.55 2.04
C ASN A 419 29.65 -6.66 2.97
N GLY A 420 29.75 -5.83 4.02
CA GLY A 420 30.86 -5.87 4.99
C GLY A 420 30.61 -6.72 6.24
N ALA A 421 29.47 -7.42 6.31
CA ALA A 421 29.05 -8.26 7.43
C ALA A 421 29.19 -9.76 7.08
N ALA A 422 28.90 -10.63 8.05
CA ALA A 422 28.86 -12.08 7.77
C ALA A 422 27.58 -12.43 6.99
N ASN A 423 27.73 -12.74 5.71
CA ASN A 423 26.65 -13.06 4.80
C ASN A 423 26.49 -14.55 4.54
N LYS A 424 25.26 -14.96 4.25
CA LYS A 424 24.96 -16.26 3.64
C LYS A 424 24.42 -16.04 2.23
N ILE A 425 25.17 -16.46 1.23
CA ILE A 425 24.82 -16.32 -0.17
C ILE A 425 24.54 -17.71 -0.76
N THR A 426 23.35 -17.90 -1.28
CA THR A 426 22.90 -19.13 -1.95
C THR A 426 22.61 -18.82 -3.41
N GLY A 427 23.35 -19.45 -4.32
CA GLY A 427 23.14 -19.42 -5.75
C GLY A 427 21.98 -20.32 -6.21
N ASN A 428 21.81 -20.42 -7.52
CA ASN A 428 20.76 -21.17 -8.18
C ASN A 428 21.35 -22.36 -8.96
N SER A 429 20.67 -22.81 -10.02
CA SER A 429 21.14 -23.96 -10.83
C SER A 429 21.95 -23.55 -12.06
N GLY A 430 22.23 -22.26 -12.24
CA GLY A 430 23.08 -21.74 -13.29
C GLY A 430 24.43 -21.35 -12.73
N ASN A 431 25.44 -21.27 -13.59
CA ASN A 431 26.79 -20.80 -13.25
C ASN A 431 26.74 -19.41 -12.58
N ASN A 432 26.98 -19.35 -11.27
CA ASN A 432 26.97 -18.14 -10.47
C ASN A 432 28.40 -17.71 -10.10
N ILE A 433 28.62 -16.39 -10.06
CA ILE A 433 29.78 -15.80 -9.39
C ILE A 433 29.30 -15.30 -8.02
N LEU A 434 29.86 -15.86 -6.95
CA LEU A 434 29.54 -15.53 -5.57
C LEU A 434 30.75 -14.88 -4.88
N ASP A 435 30.58 -13.65 -4.42
CA ASP A 435 31.58 -12.86 -3.67
C ASP A 435 30.98 -12.48 -2.32
N GLY A 436 31.54 -12.99 -1.22
CA GLY A 436 31.13 -12.61 0.14
C GLY A 436 31.41 -11.13 0.46
N ALA A 437 32.33 -10.52 -0.30
CA ALA A 437 32.95 -9.25 0.00
C ALA A 437 33.69 -9.28 1.34
N GLY A 438 33.35 -8.42 2.30
CA GLY A 438 34.03 -8.40 3.58
C GLY A 438 33.20 -9.13 4.63
N GLY A 439 33.80 -9.99 5.43
CA GLY A 439 33.02 -10.72 6.43
C GLY A 439 33.62 -12.08 6.71
N VAL A 440 32.83 -12.93 7.34
CA VAL A 440 33.10 -14.36 7.44
C VAL A 440 31.87 -15.04 6.88
N ASP A 441 31.94 -15.39 5.61
CA ASP A 441 30.76 -15.67 4.81
C ASP A 441 30.50 -17.16 4.62
N ILE A 442 29.27 -17.49 4.23
CA ILE A 442 28.88 -18.83 3.77
C ILE A 442 28.39 -18.69 2.34
N LEU A 443 29.12 -19.29 1.40
CA LEU A 443 28.80 -19.28 -0.02
C LEU A 443 28.38 -20.67 -0.46
N ALA A 444 27.22 -20.80 -1.10
CA ALA A 444 26.71 -22.04 -1.66
C ALA A 444 26.23 -21.78 -3.09
N GLY A 445 26.95 -22.28 -4.08
CA GLY A 445 26.74 -22.06 -5.51
C GLY A 445 25.47 -22.73 -6.01
N GLY A 446 25.27 -23.99 -5.62
CA GLY A 446 24.07 -24.73 -5.98
C GLY A 446 24.41 -25.73 -7.05
N GLY A 447 23.98 -25.50 -8.29
CA GLY A 447 24.42 -26.29 -9.44
C GLY A 447 24.78 -25.40 -10.61
N GLY A 448 25.41 -25.98 -11.63
CA GLY A 448 26.16 -25.19 -12.61
C GLY A 448 27.62 -25.08 -12.21
N ASN A 449 28.43 -24.46 -13.07
CA ASN A 449 29.85 -24.25 -12.82
C ASN A 449 30.03 -22.90 -12.12
N ASP A 450 30.21 -22.92 -10.81
CA ASP A 450 30.20 -21.74 -9.97
C ASP A 450 31.61 -21.19 -9.71
N THR A 451 31.71 -19.90 -9.43
CA THR A 451 32.95 -19.24 -9.05
C THR A 451 32.79 -18.55 -7.70
N TYR A 452 33.61 -18.97 -6.74
CA TYR A 452 33.67 -18.43 -5.39
C TYR A 452 34.86 -17.49 -5.28
N ILE A 453 34.59 -16.20 -5.12
CA ILE A 453 35.63 -15.19 -4.91
C ILE A 453 35.84 -15.04 -3.41
N LEU A 454 37.01 -15.43 -2.93
CA LEU A 454 37.38 -15.36 -1.51
C LEU A 454 38.54 -14.39 -1.28
N ASP A 455 38.40 -13.58 -0.23
CA ASP A 455 39.45 -12.68 0.21
C ASP A 455 40.45 -13.37 1.14
N LEU A 456 41.73 -13.09 0.90
CA LEU A 456 42.81 -13.56 1.76
C LEU A 456 42.95 -12.65 2.99
N VAL A 457 42.84 -13.23 4.19
CA VAL A 457 42.96 -12.50 5.45
C VAL A 457 44.29 -12.78 6.13
N VAL A 458 45.00 -11.72 6.50
CA VAL A 458 46.27 -11.82 7.23
C VAL A 458 46.00 -12.13 8.71
N LYS A 459 46.62 -13.20 9.21
CA LYS A 459 46.71 -13.51 10.65
C LYS A 459 48.17 -13.48 11.11
N GLY A 460 48.38 -13.13 12.38
CA GLY A 460 49.71 -13.02 12.98
C GLY A 460 50.39 -11.67 12.72
N SER A 461 51.66 -11.55 13.11
CA SER A 461 52.45 -10.32 12.98
C SER A 461 53.93 -10.62 12.70
N GLY A 462 54.62 -9.66 12.07
CA GLY A 462 56.01 -9.81 11.63
C GLY A 462 56.19 -11.03 10.71
N SER A 463 57.28 -11.79 10.90
CA SER A 463 57.58 -13.00 10.12
C SER A 463 56.69 -14.21 10.43
N LYS A 464 55.70 -14.08 11.33
CA LYS A 464 54.70 -15.12 11.61
C LYS A 464 53.36 -14.85 10.91
N ARG A 465 53.32 -13.91 9.97
CA ARG A 465 52.13 -13.65 9.18
C ARG A 465 51.83 -14.85 8.29
N SER A 466 50.57 -15.29 8.29
CA SER A 466 50.04 -16.23 7.32
C SER A 466 48.74 -15.69 6.75
N LEU A 467 48.32 -16.24 5.62
CA LEU A 467 46.99 -16.00 5.09
C LEU A 467 46.05 -17.11 5.54
N VAL A 468 44.78 -16.77 5.71
CA VAL A 468 43.70 -17.72 5.94
C VAL A 468 42.52 -17.34 5.04
N LEU A 469 41.73 -18.34 4.67
CA LEU A 469 40.39 -18.15 4.15
C LEU A 469 39.45 -18.16 5.35
N GLU A 470 38.66 -17.10 5.53
CA GLU A 470 37.65 -17.06 6.59
C GLU A 470 36.30 -17.59 6.11
N ASP A 471 36.00 -17.40 4.83
CA ASP A 471 34.74 -17.82 4.24
C ASP A 471 34.64 -19.32 4.08
N LYS A 472 33.40 -19.81 4.15
CA LYS A 472 33.05 -21.21 4.01
C LYS A 472 32.30 -21.43 2.71
N ILE A 473 32.84 -22.31 1.87
CA ILE A 473 32.16 -22.82 0.69
C ILE A 473 31.35 -24.07 1.06
N ILE A 474 30.12 -24.16 0.56
CA ILE A 474 29.27 -25.34 0.65
C ILE A 474 28.98 -25.84 -0.76
N GLU A 475 29.60 -26.96 -1.11
CA GLU A 475 29.38 -27.62 -2.40
C GLU A 475 28.93 -29.08 -2.30
N SER A 476 28.18 -29.51 -3.32
CA SER A 476 27.69 -30.89 -3.46
C SER A 476 28.34 -31.59 -4.64
N ALA A 477 28.58 -32.90 -4.50
CA ALA A 477 29.22 -33.65 -5.57
C ALA A 477 28.37 -33.68 -6.86
N ASN A 478 29.04 -33.54 -8.01
CA ASN A 478 28.49 -33.60 -9.38
C ASN A 478 27.53 -32.47 -9.77
N ASN A 479 27.63 -31.30 -9.13
CA ASN A 479 26.80 -30.15 -9.43
C ASN A 479 27.42 -29.19 -10.45
N GLY A 480 28.69 -29.36 -10.80
CA GLY A 480 29.39 -28.51 -11.75
C GLY A 480 30.87 -28.82 -11.80
N ILE A 481 31.60 -27.95 -12.49
CA ILE A 481 33.05 -27.76 -12.34
C ILE A 481 33.22 -26.40 -11.68
N ASP A 482 33.57 -26.41 -10.40
CA ASP A 482 33.49 -25.23 -9.55
C ASP A 482 34.88 -24.67 -9.24
N THR A 483 34.94 -23.34 -9.12
CA THR A 483 36.19 -22.59 -9.02
C THR A 483 36.26 -21.82 -7.71
N LEU A 484 37.32 -22.05 -6.94
CA LEU A 484 37.76 -21.13 -5.89
C LEU A 484 38.74 -20.13 -6.51
N GLN A 485 38.33 -18.87 -6.59
CA GLN A 485 39.16 -17.76 -7.02
C GLN A 485 39.63 -16.95 -5.81
N LEU A 486 40.95 -16.76 -5.69
CA LEU A 486 41.55 -16.00 -4.61
C LEU A 486 41.77 -14.55 -5.03
N ARG A 487 41.49 -13.62 -4.11
CA ARG A 487 41.70 -12.18 -4.30
C ARG A 487 42.57 -11.59 -3.18
N GLY A 488 43.35 -10.57 -3.54
CA GLY A 488 44.16 -9.78 -2.62
C GLY A 488 45.66 -9.98 -2.81
N GLN A 489 46.44 -8.94 -2.48
CA GLN A 489 47.90 -8.92 -2.62
C GLN A 489 48.58 -8.64 -1.28
N PHE A 490 49.47 -9.53 -0.85
CA PHE A 490 50.13 -9.43 0.44
C PHE A 490 51.61 -9.79 0.38
N ASN A 491 52.43 -8.97 1.03
CA ASN A 491 53.83 -9.29 1.28
C ASN A 491 53.94 -10.23 2.49
N LEU A 492 54.41 -11.45 2.23
CA LEU A 492 54.69 -12.47 3.24
C LEU A 492 56.18 -12.82 3.24
N ASP A 493 56.71 -13.18 4.41
CA ASP A 493 58.08 -13.72 4.54
C ASP A 493 58.11 -15.24 4.26
N THR A 494 56.96 -15.89 4.29
CA THR A 494 56.82 -17.35 4.14
C THR A 494 55.53 -17.67 3.42
N ALA A 495 55.60 -18.60 2.48
CA ALA A 495 54.45 -19.02 1.70
C ALA A 495 53.35 -19.63 2.58
N THR A 496 52.10 -19.30 2.28
CA THR A 496 50.92 -19.95 2.86
C THR A 496 50.37 -20.99 1.90
N THR A 497 50.03 -22.19 2.39
CA THR A 497 49.38 -23.20 1.55
C THR A 497 47.86 -23.07 1.61
N VAL A 498 47.25 -22.89 0.44
CA VAL A 498 45.80 -23.00 0.24
C VAL A 498 45.50 -24.40 -0.27
N LYS A 499 44.57 -25.08 0.39
CA LYS A 499 44.12 -26.42 0.00
C LYS A 499 42.68 -26.34 -0.51
N LEU A 500 42.45 -26.88 -1.69
CA LEU A 500 41.13 -26.96 -2.30
C LEU A 500 40.21 -27.87 -1.45
N ALA A 501 39.00 -27.38 -1.19
CA ALA A 501 38.00 -28.15 -0.47
C ALA A 501 37.49 -29.32 -1.34
N ASN A 502 36.76 -30.26 -0.75
CA ASN A 502 36.12 -31.31 -1.53
C ASN A 502 35.05 -30.71 -2.46
N HIS A 503 34.84 -31.35 -3.62
CA HIS A 503 33.85 -30.96 -4.63
C HIS A 503 34.13 -29.63 -5.34
N LEU A 504 35.33 -29.05 -5.17
CA LEU A 504 35.82 -27.98 -6.02
C LEU A 504 36.88 -28.56 -6.95
N GLU A 505 36.85 -28.18 -8.22
CA GLU A 505 37.77 -28.69 -9.22
C GLU A 505 38.88 -27.68 -9.51
N ASN A 506 38.59 -26.38 -9.43
CA ASN A 506 39.56 -25.35 -9.82
C ASN A 506 39.97 -24.49 -8.62
N LEU A 507 41.27 -24.18 -8.56
CA LEU A 507 41.85 -23.19 -7.64
C LEU A 507 42.64 -22.16 -8.44
N ASP A 508 42.15 -20.93 -8.47
CA ASP A 508 42.76 -19.83 -9.20
C ASP A 508 43.36 -18.79 -8.25
N ALA A 509 44.68 -18.71 -8.22
CA ALA A 509 45.43 -17.70 -7.45
C ALA A 509 45.97 -16.55 -8.32
N SER A 510 45.71 -16.55 -9.63
CA SER A 510 46.33 -15.60 -10.58
C SER A 510 46.06 -14.12 -10.23
N GLY A 511 44.93 -13.83 -9.58
CA GLY A 511 44.57 -12.50 -9.10
C GLY A 511 45.37 -11.97 -7.89
N THR A 512 46.32 -12.76 -7.36
CA THR A 512 47.01 -12.44 -6.09
C THR A 512 48.42 -11.87 -6.27
N GLY A 513 48.84 -11.57 -7.50
CA GLY A 513 50.15 -10.98 -7.82
C GLY A 513 51.31 -11.84 -7.30
N SER A 514 52.34 -11.23 -6.72
CA SER A 514 53.48 -11.96 -6.13
C SER A 514 53.26 -12.40 -4.68
N THR A 515 52.02 -12.63 -4.25
CA THR A 515 51.74 -13.12 -2.89
C THR A 515 52.27 -14.54 -2.74
N LEU A 516 53.08 -14.83 -1.72
CA LEU A 516 53.65 -16.16 -1.54
C LEU A 516 52.58 -17.20 -1.16
N LEU A 517 52.08 -17.93 -2.15
CA LEU A 517 51.07 -18.97 -2.01
C LEU A 517 51.58 -20.31 -2.54
N ASN A 518 51.18 -21.38 -1.88
CA ASN A 518 51.29 -22.74 -2.40
C ASN A 518 49.89 -23.29 -2.58
N LEU A 519 49.68 -24.07 -3.64
CA LEU A 519 48.37 -24.59 -3.99
C LEU A 519 48.38 -26.12 -3.84
N THR A 520 47.32 -26.66 -3.26
CA THR A 520 47.12 -28.10 -3.14
C THR A 520 45.69 -28.44 -3.54
N GLY A 521 45.53 -29.32 -4.52
CA GLY A 521 44.24 -29.82 -4.94
C GLY A 521 43.67 -30.87 -3.97
N ASN A 522 42.73 -31.66 -4.47
CA ASN A 522 42.01 -32.69 -3.74
C ASN A 522 42.18 -34.07 -4.40
N ASN A 523 41.10 -34.86 -4.54
CA ASN A 523 41.15 -36.20 -5.14
C ASN A 523 40.41 -36.26 -6.50
N ALA A 524 39.88 -35.13 -6.96
CA ALA A 524 39.27 -34.97 -8.26
C ALA A 524 40.31 -34.44 -9.26
N ASP A 525 39.97 -34.46 -10.53
CA ASP A 525 40.80 -33.84 -11.58
C ASP A 525 40.76 -32.32 -11.38
N ASN A 526 41.89 -31.72 -10.99
CA ASN A 526 41.93 -30.32 -10.60
C ASN A 526 42.60 -29.42 -11.65
N LEU A 527 42.14 -28.17 -11.76
CA LEU A 527 42.89 -27.09 -12.39
C LEU A 527 43.49 -26.18 -11.31
N LEU A 528 44.81 -26.17 -11.16
CA LEU A 528 45.51 -25.28 -10.23
C LEU A 528 46.25 -24.19 -11.02
N ILE A 529 45.92 -22.94 -10.76
CA ILE A 529 46.55 -21.77 -11.40
C ILE A 529 47.26 -20.97 -10.31
N GLY A 530 48.59 -20.92 -10.40
CA GLY A 530 49.46 -20.11 -9.57
C GLY A 530 49.39 -18.62 -9.88
N ASN A 531 50.36 -17.88 -9.36
CA ASN A 531 50.45 -16.42 -9.47
C ASN A 531 51.85 -16.00 -9.95
N ASP A 532 52.28 -14.76 -9.66
CA ASP A 532 53.59 -14.25 -10.11
C ASP A 532 54.73 -14.55 -9.11
N ALA A 533 54.47 -15.33 -8.07
CA ALA A 533 55.47 -15.74 -7.09
C ALA A 533 55.88 -17.19 -7.28
N ASP A 534 57.05 -17.55 -6.75
CA ASP A 534 57.50 -18.95 -6.65
C ASP A 534 56.46 -19.78 -5.88
N ASN A 535 55.66 -20.57 -6.60
CA ASN A 535 54.60 -21.39 -6.04
C ASN A 535 55.04 -22.86 -5.90
N ILE A 536 54.48 -23.55 -4.91
CA ILE A 536 54.47 -25.02 -4.90
C ILE A 536 53.06 -25.47 -5.24
N LEU A 537 52.93 -26.23 -6.33
CA LEU A 537 51.68 -26.85 -6.76
C LEU A 537 51.72 -28.35 -6.48
N VAL A 538 50.69 -28.85 -5.81
CA VAL A 538 50.46 -30.28 -5.58
C VAL A 538 49.06 -30.60 -6.09
N GLY A 539 48.95 -31.27 -7.24
CA GLY A 539 47.65 -31.64 -7.83
C GLY A 539 46.84 -32.50 -6.89
N GLY A 540 47.40 -33.65 -6.50
CA GLY A 540 46.71 -34.62 -5.65
C GLY A 540 46.41 -35.87 -6.47
N ASN A 541 45.37 -36.61 -6.09
CA ASN A 541 44.95 -37.71 -6.97
C ASN A 541 44.03 -37.12 -8.02
N GLY A 542 44.12 -37.61 -9.25
CA GLY A 542 43.32 -37.08 -10.35
C GLY A 542 44.14 -37.13 -11.62
N ALA A 543 43.60 -36.58 -12.69
CA ALA A 543 44.36 -36.12 -13.84
C ALA A 543 44.38 -34.59 -13.77
N ASP A 544 45.41 -34.03 -13.14
CA ASP A 544 45.43 -32.62 -12.78
C ASP A 544 46.05 -31.76 -13.89
N GLN A 545 45.53 -30.54 -14.05
CA GLN A 545 46.10 -29.48 -14.89
C GLN A 545 46.74 -28.43 -13.99
N LEU A 546 48.04 -28.21 -14.16
CA LEU A 546 48.84 -27.35 -13.30
C LEU A 546 49.44 -26.22 -14.12
N PHE A 547 49.21 -24.99 -13.69
CA PHE A 547 49.75 -23.76 -14.28
C PHE A 547 50.52 -23.01 -13.19
N GLY A 548 51.83 -22.91 -13.31
CA GLY A 548 52.71 -22.27 -12.31
C GLY A 548 52.51 -20.76 -12.26
N GLY A 549 52.37 -20.12 -13.42
CA GLY A 549 52.32 -18.68 -13.54
C GLY A 549 53.68 -18.07 -13.82
N GLY A 550 53.99 -16.99 -13.11
CA GLY A 550 55.31 -16.38 -13.16
C GLY A 550 56.10 -16.76 -11.90
N GLY A 551 57.43 -16.73 -11.99
CA GLY A 551 58.28 -17.10 -10.86
C GLY A 551 58.96 -18.44 -11.10
N ARG A 552 59.50 -19.03 -10.03
CA ARG A 552 60.16 -20.33 -10.06
C ARG A 552 59.30 -21.35 -9.35
N ASP A 553 58.52 -22.07 -10.12
CA ASP A 553 57.49 -22.94 -9.59
C ASP A 553 58.00 -24.36 -9.34
N THR A 554 57.38 -25.00 -8.36
CA THR A 554 57.66 -26.38 -7.97
C THR A 554 56.40 -27.21 -8.12
N PHE A 555 56.38 -28.09 -9.12
CA PHE A 555 55.34 -29.09 -9.30
C PHE A 555 55.71 -30.34 -8.51
N ARG A 556 55.05 -30.54 -7.36
CA ARG A 556 55.46 -31.55 -6.36
C ARG A 556 54.52 -32.74 -6.32
N PHE A 557 55.13 -33.93 -6.33
CA PHE A 557 54.45 -35.21 -6.22
C PHE A 557 54.81 -35.92 -4.91
N LEU A 558 53.81 -36.26 -4.12
CA LEU A 558 53.97 -36.86 -2.79
C LEU A 558 53.83 -38.39 -2.81
N SER A 559 53.12 -38.93 -3.79
CA SER A 559 52.88 -40.37 -3.95
C SER A 559 52.73 -40.81 -5.40
N LEU A 560 52.98 -42.09 -5.67
CA LEU A 560 52.79 -42.70 -7.00
C LEU A 560 51.31 -42.78 -7.41
N LYS A 561 50.36 -42.51 -6.50
CA LYS A 561 48.92 -42.56 -6.81
C LYS A 561 48.41 -41.27 -7.45
N GLU A 562 49.16 -40.19 -7.27
CA GLU A 562 48.88 -38.87 -7.86
C GLU A 562 49.12 -38.94 -9.37
N LEU A 563 50.13 -39.69 -9.81
CA LEU A 563 50.49 -39.82 -11.21
C LEU A 563 49.74 -40.98 -11.87
N GLY A 564 48.86 -40.68 -12.83
CA GLY A 564 48.25 -41.69 -13.70
C GLY A 564 49.10 -42.02 -14.94
N LEU A 565 48.50 -42.71 -15.91
CA LEU A 565 49.13 -43.07 -17.18
C LEU A 565 48.17 -42.73 -18.33
N GLY A 566 48.69 -42.20 -19.43
CA GLY A 566 47.88 -41.82 -20.60
C GLY A 566 46.87 -40.73 -20.24
N ASP A 567 45.58 -40.96 -20.51
CA ASP A 567 44.50 -39.99 -20.24
C ASP A 567 44.31 -39.64 -18.75
N ARG A 568 44.98 -40.37 -17.85
CA ARG A 568 44.96 -40.11 -16.40
C ARG A 568 46.18 -39.36 -15.88
N GLN A 569 47.10 -38.97 -16.76
CA GLN A 569 48.32 -38.26 -16.36
C GLN A 569 48.02 -36.81 -16.02
N ASP A 570 48.82 -36.25 -15.12
CA ASP A 570 48.82 -34.81 -14.90
C ASP A 570 49.45 -34.09 -16.11
N VAL A 571 49.04 -32.85 -16.31
CA VAL A 571 49.50 -31.96 -17.37
C VAL A 571 49.96 -30.65 -16.76
N ILE A 572 51.25 -30.35 -16.92
CA ILE A 572 51.81 -29.04 -16.60
C ILE A 572 51.78 -28.18 -17.86
N LEU A 573 51.09 -27.06 -17.77
CA LEU A 573 50.69 -26.25 -18.92
C LEU A 573 51.71 -25.19 -19.35
N ASP A 574 52.60 -24.76 -18.44
CA ASP A 574 53.47 -23.59 -18.63
C ASP A 574 54.88 -23.76 -18.06
N PHE A 575 55.37 -25.00 -17.93
CA PHE A 575 56.68 -25.30 -17.36
C PHE A 575 57.82 -24.54 -18.07
N THR A 576 58.60 -23.78 -17.32
CA THR A 576 59.74 -22.99 -17.79
C THR A 576 61.06 -23.61 -17.33
N ARG A 577 61.82 -24.20 -18.26
CA ARG A 577 63.11 -24.85 -17.95
C ARG A 577 64.12 -23.90 -17.34
N GLY A 578 64.86 -24.42 -16.35
CA GLY A 578 65.87 -23.65 -15.61
C GLY A 578 65.30 -22.64 -14.61
N GLU A 579 63.97 -22.50 -14.54
CA GLU A 579 63.25 -21.72 -13.54
C GLU A 579 62.41 -22.65 -12.67
N ASP A 580 61.55 -23.45 -13.31
CA ASP A 580 60.66 -24.39 -12.67
C ASP A 580 61.32 -25.75 -12.43
N VAL A 581 60.76 -26.51 -11.48
CA VAL A 581 61.24 -27.84 -11.12
C VAL A 581 60.11 -28.84 -10.88
N LEU A 582 60.38 -30.09 -11.26
CA LEU A 582 59.56 -31.24 -10.90
C LEU A 582 60.10 -31.88 -9.62
N ASP A 583 59.31 -31.91 -8.56
CA ASP A 583 59.74 -32.39 -7.23
C ASP A 583 59.27 -33.81 -6.92
N PHE A 584 60.23 -34.75 -7.00
CA PHE A 584 60.12 -36.16 -6.68
C PHE A 584 60.93 -36.54 -5.42
N LYS A 585 61.10 -35.62 -4.46
CA LYS A 585 61.83 -35.92 -3.21
C LYS A 585 61.03 -36.77 -2.22
N ALA A 586 59.72 -36.92 -2.42
CA ALA A 586 58.89 -37.69 -1.50
C ALA A 586 59.35 -39.16 -1.42
N LYS A 587 59.12 -39.79 -0.26
CA LYS A 587 59.59 -41.17 0.03
C LYS A 587 59.18 -42.18 -1.04
N ALA A 588 58.04 -41.99 -1.70
CA ALA A 588 57.54 -42.86 -2.76
C ALA A 588 58.51 -42.93 -3.97
N PHE A 589 59.24 -41.85 -4.23
CA PHE A 589 60.15 -41.69 -5.34
C PHE A 589 61.63 -41.84 -4.96
N LYS A 590 61.91 -42.27 -3.72
CA LYS A 590 63.30 -42.47 -3.27
C LYS A 590 64.02 -43.51 -4.12
N GLY A 591 65.19 -43.13 -4.62
CA GLY A 591 66.05 -43.97 -5.46
C GLY A 591 65.63 -44.03 -6.92
N TYR A 592 64.74 -43.15 -7.37
CA TYR A 592 64.53 -42.94 -8.79
C TYR A 592 65.74 -42.29 -9.44
N SER A 593 66.05 -42.69 -10.67
CA SER A 593 67.15 -42.14 -11.48
C SER A 593 66.63 -41.67 -12.84
N PHE A 594 67.06 -40.50 -13.28
CA PHE A 594 66.70 -39.97 -14.59
C PHE A 594 67.69 -40.45 -15.65
N ILE A 595 67.18 -41.06 -16.73
CA ILE A 595 67.97 -41.66 -17.80
C ILE A 595 67.80 -40.95 -19.16
N GLY A 596 67.15 -39.78 -19.18
CA GLY A 596 66.89 -39.02 -20.40
C GLY A 596 65.91 -39.76 -21.32
N GLN A 597 66.28 -39.97 -22.58
CA GLN A 597 65.43 -40.67 -23.57
C GLN A 597 65.75 -42.17 -23.70
N GLN A 598 66.69 -42.69 -22.91
CA GLN A 598 67.07 -44.11 -22.95
C GLN A 598 65.91 -45.02 -22.53
N ASP A 599 65.86 -46.24 -23.05
CA ASP A 599 64.88 -47.25 -22.68
C ASP A 599 65.05 -47.70 -21.22
N PHE A 600 63.96 -48.10 -20.58
CA PHE A 600 64.01 -48.66 -19.23
C PHE A 600 64.84 -49.95 -19.17
N THR A 601 65.77 -49.99 -18.22
CA THR A 601 66.65 -51.14 -17.95
C THR A 601 66.57 -51.64 -16.51
N ALA A 602 65.95 -50.88 -15.61
CA ALA A 602 65.85 -51.18 -14.18
C ALA A 602 64.62 -50.54 -13.54
N LEU A 603 64.24 -51.03 -12.35
CA LEU A 603 63.22 -50.36 -11.53
C LEU A 603 63.67 -48.94 -11.12
N LYS A 604 62.69 -48.09 -10.86
CA LYS A 604 62.88 -46.71 -10.39
C LYS A 604 63.70 -45.88 -11.37
N GLN A 605 63.27 -45.88 -12.61
CA GLN A 605 63.83 -45.02 -13.65
C GLN A 605 62.78 -44.02 -14.11
N LEU A 606 63.22 -42.80 -14.39
CA LEU A 606 62.47 -41.77 -15.09
C LEU A 606 63.10 -41.56 -16.47
N ARG A 607 62.28 -41.56 -17.51
CA ARG A 607 62.70 -41.23 -18.89
C ARG A 607 61.66 -40.33 -19.53
N TYR A 608 61.99 -39.63 -20.59
CA TYR A 608 61.00 -38.87 -21.35
C TYR A 608 60.99 -39.23 -22.83
N GLU A 609 59.86 -38.96 -23.46
CA GLU A 609 59.69 -38.97 -24.92
C GLU A 609 59.06 -37.63 -25.35
N THR A 610 59.29 -37.24 -26.60
CA THR A 610 58.69 -36.04 -27.19
C THR A 610 57.40 -36.42 -27.91
N ASP A 611 56.35 -35.63 -27.70
CA ASP A 611 55.05 -35.73 -28.37
C ASP A 611 54.75 -34.41 -29.09
N GLY A 612 55.21 -34.28 -30.34
CA GLY A 612 55.17 -33.02 -31.06
C GLY A 612 56.06 -31.95 -30.40
N ASP A 613 55.45 -30.84 -29.97
CA ASP A 613 56.12 -29.76 -29.23
C ASP A 613 56.09 -29.98 -27.71
N ASP A 614 55.41 -31.04 -27.26
CA ASP A 614 55.27 -31.41 -25.85
C ASP A 614 56.24 -32.53 -25.45
N LEU A 615 56.34 -32.78 -24.15
CA LEU A 615 57.14 -33.85 -23.56
C LEU A 615 56.28 -34.68 -22.62
N ILE A 616 56.47 -36.00 -22.66
CA ILE A 616 55.87 -36.92 -21.71
C ILE A 616 56.99 -37.56 -20.89
N LEU A 617 57.00 -37.29 -19.58
CA LEU A 617 57.87 -37.93 -18.61
C LEU A 617 57.21 -39.22 -18.14
N PHE A 618 57.90 -40.33 -18.27
CA PHE A 618 57.48 -41.66 -17.84
C PHE A 618 58.29 -42.13 -16.65
N GLY A 619 57.63 -42.81 -15.71
CA GLY A 619 58.29 -43.48 -14.60
C GLY A 619 57.99 -44.96 -14.53
N ASN A 620 59.01 -45.74 -14.18
CA ASN A 620 58.92 -47.18 -14.01
C ASN A 620 59.20 -47.56 -12.56
N SER A 621 58.18 -48.01 -11.86
CA SER A 621 58.19 -48.54 -10.50
C SER A 621 58.50 -50.05 -10.45
N ALA A 622 58.09 -50.81 -11.47
CA ALA A 622 58.02 -52.27 -11.43
C ALA A 622 59.28 -53.01 -11.96
N GLY A 623 60.22 -52.31 -12.58
CA GLY A 623 61.43 -52.87 -13.17
C GLY A 623 61.20 -53.74 -14.40
N ASP A 624 60.01 -53.66 -15.02
CA ASP A 624 59.74 -54.20 -16.35
C ASP A 624 60.16 -53.17 -17.42
N THR A 625 59.74 -53.33 -18.69
CA THR A 625 60.07 -52.37 -19.75
C THR A 625 58.99 -51.32 -19.99
N ARG A 626 57.97 -51.24 -19.12
CA ARG A 626 56.80 -50.38 -19.30
C ARG A 626 56.81 -49.24 -18.28
N ALA A 627 56.13 -48.15 -18.63
CA ALA A 627 55.85 -47.09 -17.68
C ALA A 627 54.70 -47.52 -16.76
N ASP A 628 54.82 -47.16 -15.48
CA ASP A 628 53.76 -47.31 -14.48
C ASP A 628 52.98 -46.01 -14.29
N PHE A 629 53.59 -44.86 -14.63
CA PHE A 629 52.96 -43.55 -14.62
C PHE A 629 53.58 -42.63 -15.67
N SER A 630 52.86 -41.57 -16.02
CA SER A 630 53.31 -40.50 -16.88
C SER A 630 52.89 -39.11 -16.38
N LEU A 631 53.58 -38.08 -16.87
CA LEU A 631 53.34 -36.66 -16.65
C LEU A 631 53.60 -35.94 -17.97
N LYS A 632 52.68 -35.07 -18.39
CA LYS A 632 52.87 -34.26 -19.61
C LYS A 632 53.34 -32.86 -19.26
N LEU A 633 54.30 -32.36 -20.02
CA LEU A 633 54.73 -30.97 -20.00
C LEU A 633 54.47 -30.36 -21.37
N VAL A 634 53.64 -29.32 -21.39
CA VAL A 634 53.23 -28.64 -22.63
C VAL A 634 54.31 -27.66 -23.08
N GLY A 635 54.58 -27.61 -24.39
CA GLY A 635 55.50 -26.65 -25.00
C GLY A 635 56.98 -26.87 -24.68
N ILE A 636 57.34 -28.00 -24.08
CA ILE A 636 58.71 -28.40 -23.76
C ILE A 636 59.04 -29.68 -24.51
N ASN A 637 60.23 -29.74 -25.14
CA ASN A 637 60.66 -30.90 -25.94
C ASN A 637 61.95 -31.58 -25.44
N ALA A 638 62.51 -31.11 -24.31
CA ALA A 638 63.69 -31.70 -23.68
C ALA A 638 63.68 -31.42 -22.18
N LEU A 639 64.20 -32.36 -21.39
CA LEU A 639 64.31 -32.22 -19.93
C LEU A 639 65.73 -32.61 -19.47
N GLY A 640 66.28 -31.85 -18.53
CA GLY A 640 67.57 -32.12 -17.89
C GLY A 640 67.44 -32.59 -16.44
N ILE A 641 68.55 -33.02 -15.85
CA ILE A 641 68.56 -33.41 -14.43
C ILE A 641 68.37 -32.20 -13.51
N GLU A 642 68.71 -31.02 -13.99
CA GLU A 642 68.52 -29.72 -13.32
C GLU A 642 67.05 -29.34 -13.15
N ASP A 643 66.16 -29.86 -14.00
CA ASP A 643 64.72 -29.63 -13.96
C ASP A 643 64.01 -30.58 -12.96
N LEU A 644 64.77 -31.48 -12.30
CA LEU A 644 64.27 -32.57 -11.46
C LEU A 644 64.88 -32.53 -10.06
N LEU A 645 64.03 -32.57 -9.03
CA LEU A 645 64.44 -32.77 -7.65
C LEU A 645 64.21 -34.23 -7.24
N LEU A 646 65.28 -35.04 -7.23
CA LEU A 646 65.24 -36.47 -6.84
C LEU A 646 65.72 -36.67 -5.38
N GLY A 647 65.22 -37.73 -4.71
CA GLY A 647 65.46 -38.03 -3.29
C GLY A 647 66.14 -39.36 -2.95
#